data_AF-A0A8T5FBE5-F1
#
_entry.id   AF-A0A8T5FBE5-F1
#
_cell.length_a   1.000
_cell.length_b   1.000
_cell.length_c   1.000
_cell.angle_alpha   90.00
_cell.angle_beta   90.00
_cell.angle_gamma   90.00
#
_symmetry.space_group_name_H-M   'P 1'
#
loop_
_entity.id
_entity.type
_entity.pdbx_description
1 polymer ?
#
loop_
_entity_poly.entity_id
_entity_poly.type
_entity_poly.pdbx_seq_one_letter_code
_entity_poly.pdbx_strand_id
1 'polypeptide(L)'
;MPDKLNHNTILNEFNIRNRMKDFSTAIWKSEVNTDLLLTEDPWDISYTQFGGNQEDKMKMSNFCEYLEFVKMITKDENVYKEQFLKPVELSAQYLKNTIRGIKGKRSVGLDGWIFATSKPSKTDKRAENRNVTVSAVFPQLQTVMSVSVEENSTTKKTLQYHEFKNCQPIPLTNRIFQTKGSTDIQEEKTVMLSEFDFLFTSFSDIKLLGKSVEMENFCEADSKQSEIKQHLAYPFVSFGKVMPSTRGAKMQIKSIVDDSNQKFSISEHYNFKENNPDKLREKYVRFFGVTWYDTNDEGQIKLEKSEIFLAQEEKDVERLRFENMLGHVRLRTSVSKLEVQKILGQEVKSEEDCIEIDSNNVKFRYSIPEEYIPKEFVKTTLEIRELRSKYKQSSPIVSKEQLIDPEKLAQRNLKGLVKRVKTLFDILIQLQNEMDVRATIDKKTLLSIFKSKNQDEELIKKRFRWLKFLKLIEEDEINVQLTKLGKDVLLECCADNFAELCKSKEVIKLEDVEKYQIPTSVFSQYLKNTDEFHPLKLNDNVQTATVWIKKGNDRGYEEVLDELVKKREKILEIMGSVRYPVTVQMLSEYFERDGNHLGSFIISELLTEIKETGEVRSSGDSWEYPVHARIHGLFKKYPDDWFDVEVICKKCLISKEHNWKVEKYLSDFEETGNIKKNNGKWISSLNFDKNKDELKKFTIREIVRNNVKRSIPPKTETISDSYWKKQPTNYHLGNQFVSKIQLLYLSKNHESVTDEEIRHEIELMIKEGHVPTEN
;
A
#
# COMPACT_ATOMS: atom_id res chain seq x y z
N MET A 1 -16.76 -5.51 -6.63
CA MET A 1 -16.62 -6.41 -5.47
C MET A 1 -15.39 -5.98 -4.72
N PRO A 2 -15.46 -5.59 -3.44
CA PRO A 2 -14.26 -5.19 -2.71
C PRO A 2 -13.43 -6.45 -2.48
N ASP A 3 -12.21 -6.46 -3.02
CA ASP A 3 -11.21 -7.49 -2.74
C ASP A 3 -11.04 -7.59 -1.23
N LYS A 4 -11.58 -8.67 -0.65
CA LYS A 4 -11.35 -9.08 0.74
C LYS A 4 -9.89 -8.79 1.04
N LEU A 5 -9.61 -8.03 2.12
CA LEU A 5 -8.25 -7.91 2.63
C LEU A 5 -7.66 -9.32 2.65
N ASN A 6 -6.47 -9.49 2.10
CA ASN A 6 -6.00 -10.78 1.63
C ASN A 6 -5.54 -11.61 2.85
N HIS A 7 -6.45 -11.95 3.77
CA HIS A 7 -6.24 -12.88 4.89
C HIS A 7 -5.69 -14.22 4.39
N ASN A 8 -5.92 -14.52 3.11
CA ASN A 8 -5.42 -15.67 2.36
C ASN A 8 -3.92 -15.59 2.02
N THR A 9 -3.25 -14.45 2.14
CA THR A 9 -1.80 -14.39 1.86
C THR A 9 -0.95 -14.80 3.05
N ILE A 10 -1.22 -14.35 4.28
CA ILE A 10 -0.28 -14.59 5.40
C ILE A 10 -0.08 -16.07 5.68
N LEU A 11 -1.17 -16.84 5.72
CA LEU A 11 -1.13 -18.28 5.93
C LEU A 11 -1.19 -19.08 4.62
N ASN A 12 -0.73 -18.52 3.50
CA ASN A 12 -0.52 -19.34 2.30
C ASN A 12 0.78 -20.14 2.38
N GLU A 13 0.88 -21.16 1.52
CA GLU A 13 2.04 -22.05 1.44
C GLU A 13 3.35 -21.28 1.36
N PHE A 14 3.43 -20.34 0.41
CA PHE A 14 4.67 -19.63 0.10
C PHE A 14 5.18 -18.82 1.29
N ASN A 15 4.29 -18.08 1.96
CA ASN A 15 4.66 -17.28 3.11
C ASN A 15 5.04 -18.17 4.28
N ILE A 16 4.24 -19.18 4.63
CA ILE A 16 4.58 -20.05 5.76
C ILE A 16 5.91 -20.76 5.52
N ARG A 17 6.12 -21.35 4.33
CA ARG A 17 7.37 -22.05 3.99
C ARG A 17 8.59 -21.14 4.15
N ASN A 18 8.53 -19.95 3.57
CA ASN A 18 9.64 -18.99 3.65
C ASN A 18 9.86 -18.49 5.09
N ARG A 19 8.80 -18.19 5.83
CA ARG A 19 8.91 -17.66 7.20
C ARG A 19 9.42 -18.69 8.19
N MET A 20 9.01 -19.96 8.07
CA MET A 20 9.57 -21.06 8.87
C MET A 20 11.04 -21.34 8.53
N LYS A 21 11.44 -21.18 7.26
CA LYS A 21 12.85 -21.25 6.85
C LYS A 21 13.67 -20.08 7.41
N ASP A 22 13.13 -18.86 7.36
CA ASP A 22 13.74 -17.67 7.93
C ASP A 22 13.96 -17.84 9.44
N PHE A 23 12.92 -18.26 10.17
CA PHE A 23 12.97 -18.56 11.59
C PHE A 23 14.06 -19.58 11.95
N SER A 24 13.96 -20.79 11.42
CA SER A 24 14.88 -21.89 11.73
C SER A 24 16.35 -21.52 11.45
N THR A 25 16.62 -20.84 10.33
CA THR A 25 17.97 -20.38 9.99
C THR A 25 18.47 -19.29 10.95
N ALA A 26 17.61 -18.32 11.27
CA ALA A 26 17.98 -17.17 12.11
C ALA A 26 18.29 -17.59 13.54
N ILE A 27 17.49 -18.48 14.14
CA ILE A 27 17.76 -18.97 15.49
C ILE A 27 18.94 -19.93 15.51
N TRP A 28 19.11 -20.78 14.48
CA TRP A 28 20.22 -21.74 14.43
C TRP A 28 21.59 -21.05 14.41
N LYS A 29 21.73 -20.01 13.57
CA LYS A 29 23.00 -19.29 13.40
C LYS A 29 23.34 -18.31 14.51
N SER A 30 22.35 -17.81 15.27
CA SER A 30 22.56 -16.76 16.25
C SER A 30 21.94 -17.08 17.60
N GLU A 31 22.79 -17.12 18.63
CA GLU A 31 22.35 -17.22 20.03
C GLU A 31 21.57 -15.99 20.48
N VAL A 32 22.01 -14.80 20.08
CA VAL A 32 21.31 -13.54 20.35
C VAL A 32 19.86 -13.58 19.84
N ASN A 33 19.61 -14.05 18.61
CA ASN A 33 18.24 -14.16 18.09
C ASN A 33 17.39 -15.17 18.86
N THR A 34 18.02 -16.22 19.39
CA THR A 34 17.34 -17.23 20.21
C THR A 34 16.95 -16.63 21.56
N ASP A 35 17.83 -15.87 22.19
CA ASP A 35 17.58 -15.20 23.46
C ASP A 35 16.50 -14.12 23.33
N LEU A 36 16.55 -13.31 22.27
CA LEU A 36 15.56 -12.27 22.02
C LEU A 36 14.12 -12.81 21.96
N LEU A 37 13.90 -13.96 21.30
CA LEU A 37 12.57 -14.60 21.23
C LEU A 37 12.09 -15.13 22.59
N LEU A 38 12.98 -15.32 23.56
CA LEU A 38 12.64 -15.81 24.89
C LEU A 38 12.44 -14.67 25.90
N THR A 39 12.95 -13.47 25.62
CA THR A 39 12.96 -12.35 26.57
C THR A 39 12.12 -11.15 26.14
N GLU A 40 11.87 -10.96 24.85
CA GLU A 40 11.18 -9.79 24.29
C GLU A 40 9.96 -10.20 23.46
N ASP A 41 8.91 -9.35 23.39
CA ASP A 41 7.81 -9.55 22.44
C ASP A 41 8.34 -9.27 21.01
N PRO A 42 8.11 -10.15 20.02
CA PRO A 42 8.51 -9.90 18.63
C PRO A 42 8.08 -8.53 18.05
N TRP A 43 7.03 -7.92 18.62
CA TRP A 43 6.57 -6.57 18.28
C TRP A 43 7.56 -5.45 18.58
N ASP A 44 8.38 -5.64 19.61
CA ASP A 44 9.22 -4.59 20.20
C ASP A 44 10.70 -4.71 19.79
N ILE A 45 11.07 -5.81 19.12
CA ILE A 45 12.46 -6.03 18.71
C ILE A 45 12.80 -5.18 17.48
N SER A 46 13.80 -4.30 17.62
CA SER A 46 14.41 -3.50 16.55
C SER A 46 15.38 -4.33 15.71
N TYR A 47 15.50 -3.99 14.42
CA TYR A 47 16.45 -4.62 13.50
C TYR A 47 17.90 -4.60 14.00
N THR A 48 18.27 -3.54 14.73
CA THR A 48 19.62 -3.35 15.27
C THR A 48 19.98 -4.38 16.35
N GLN A 49 18.98 -4.91 17.07
CA GLN A 49 19.16 -5.88 18.14
C GLN A 49 19.41 -7.30 17.62
N PHE A 50 18.95 -7.62 16.41
CA PHE A 50 19.16 -8.96 15.83
C PHE A 50 20.65 -9.29 15.69
N GLY A 51 21.01 -10.52 16.01
CA GLY A 51 22.36 -11.06 15.90
C GLY A 51 22.61 -11.83 14.59
N GLY A 52 23.88 -12.17 14.36
CA GLY A 52 24.35 -12.83 13.14
C GLY A 52 24.78 -11.84 12.06
N ASN A 53 25.01 -12.35 10.84
CA ASN A 53 25.37 -11.52 9.69
C ASN A 53 24.12 -10.78 9.16
N GLN A 54 24.29 -9.91 8.14
CA GLN A 54 23.18 -9.13 7.57
C GLN A 54 22.02 -10.01 7.06
N GLU A 55 22.32 -11.18 6.48
CA GLU A 55 21.31 -12.11 6.00
C GLU A 55 20.51 -12.71 7.17
N ASP A 56 21.18 -13.07 8.27
CA ASP A 56 20.56 -13.66 9.45
C ASP A 56 19.66 -12.65 10.17
N LYS A 57 20.11 -11.38 10.27
CA LYS A 57 19.30 -10.27 10.79
C LYS A 57 18.06 -10.04 9.94
N MET A 58 18.20 -10.06 8.61
CA MET A 58 17.08 -9.90 7.68
C MET A 58 16.05 -11.02 7.83
N LYS A 59 16.50 -12.28 7.93
CA LYS A 59 15.61 -13.43 8.17
C LYS A 59 14.87 -13.30 9.49
N MET A 60 15.57 -12.92 10.56
CA MET A 60 14.95 -12.70 11.86
C MET A 60 13.88 -11.58 11.81
N SER A 61 14.20 -10.46 11.18
CA SER A 61 13.27 -9.35 10.97
C SER A 61 12.03 -9.78 10.22
N ASN A 62 12.21 -10.47 9.09
CA ASN A 62 11.12 -10.98 8.26
C ASN A 62 10.19 -11.93 9.03
N PHE A 63 10.76 -12.76 9.90
CA PHE A 63 9.98 -13.68 10.72
C PHE A 63 9.22 -12.98 11.84
N CYS A 64 9.84 -12.01 12.52
CA CYS A 64 9.15 -11.18 13.51
C CYS A 64 7.99 -10.42 12.85
N GLU A 65 8.21 -9.81 11.68
CA GLU A 65 7.15 -9.16 10.88
C GLU A 65 5.99 -10.12 10.59
N TYR A 66 6.28 -11.38 10.26
CA TYR A 66 5.24 -12.38 10.07
C TYR A 66 4.44 -12.66 11.36
N LEU A 67 5.11 -12.84 12.51
CA LEU A 67 4.44 -13.06 13.78
C LEU A 67 3.56 -11.86 14.17
N GLU A 68 4.00 -10.65 13.88
CA GLU A 68 3.24 -9.43 14.12
C GLU A 68 1.94 -9.40 13.30
N PHE A 69 2.03 -9.72 12.02
CA PHE A 69 0.86 -9.80 11.16
C PHE A 69 -0.11 -10.90 11.58
N VAL A 70 0.42 -12.05 12.04
CA VAL A 70 -0.41 -13.12 12.60
C VAL A 70 -1.15 -12.63 13.86
N LYS A 71 -0.48 -11.92 14.78
CA LYS A 71 -1.11 -11.32 15.96
C LYS A 71 -2.31 -10.44 15.57
N MET A 72 -2.17 -9.64 14.51
CA MET A 72 -3.21 -8.72 14.04
C MET A 72 -4.47 -9.41 13.50
N ILE A 73 -4.36 -10.65 12.99
CA ILE A 73 -5.47 -11.37 12.36
C ILE A 73 -6.03 -12.52 13.21
N THR A 74 -5.32 -12.95 14.25
CA THR A 74 -5.80 -13.99 15.18
C THR A 74 -7.04 -13.53 15.95
N LYS A 75 -7.95 -14.45 16.31
CA LYS A 75 -9.21 -14.13 17.03
C LYS A 75 -9.01 -13.39 18.34
N ASP A 76 -7.99 -13.75 19.12
CA ASP A 76 -7.62 -13.06 20.34
C ASP A 76 -6.15 -13.29 20.69
N GLU A 77 -5.68 -12.58 21.72
CA GLU A 77 -4.29 -12.61 22.18
C GLU A 77 -3.89 -13.99 22.71
N ASN A 78 -4.81 -14.75 23.31
CA ASN A 78 -4.51 -16.09 23.81
C ASN A 78 -4.33 -17.07 22.65
N VAL A 79 -5.15 -16.96 21.60
CA VAL A 79 -4.96 -17.73 20.35
C VAL A 79 -3.58 -17.43 19.76
N TYR A 80 -3.21 -16.16 19.63
CA TYR A 80 -1.88 -15.79 19.15
C TYR A 80 -0.77 -16.42 19.99
N LYS A 81 -0.84 -16.23 21.31
CA LYS A 81 0.17 -16.71 22.27
C LYS A 81 0.31 -18.22 22.21
N GLU A 82 -0.77 -18.97 22.34
CA GLU A 82 -0.71 -20.43 22.45
C GLU A 82 -0.42 -21.11 21.10
N GLN A 83 -0.91 -20.57 19.98
CA GLN A 83 -0.86 -21.28 18.70
C GLN A 83 0.31 -20.88 17.81
N PHE A 84 0.88 -19.68 18.01
CA PHE A 84 1.94 -19.14 17.17
C PHE A 84 3.18 -18.75 17.95
N LEU A 85 3.05 -17.94 19.01
CA LEU A 85 4.22 -17.45 19.75
C LEU A 85 4.85 -18.55 20.61
N LYS A 86 4.05 -19.28 21.41
CA LYS A 86 4.56 -20.28 22.34
C LYS A 86 5.29 -21.44 21.64
N PRO A 87 4.80 -21.98 20.50
CA PRO A 87 5.56 -22.98 19.74
C PRO A 87 6.94 -22.48 19.28
N VAL A 88 7.05 -21.21 18.91
CA VAL A 88 8.31 -20.57 18.51
C VAL A 88 9.26 -20.44 19.70
N GLU A 89 8.76 -19.99 20.86
CA GLU A 89 9.51 -19.94 22.11
C GLU A 89 10.02 -21.32 22.51
N LEU A 90 9.19 -22.36 22.44
CA LEU A 90 9.56 -23.73 22.77
C LEU A 90 10.69 -24.23 21.85
N SER A 91 10.61 -23.96 20.54
CA SER A 91 11.70 -24.28 19.61
C SER A 91 13.01 -23.52 19.91
N ALA A 92 12.91 -22.23 20.27
CA ALA A 92 14.07 -21.44 20.68
C ALA A 92 14.68 -21.96 21.99
N GLN A 93 13.85 -22.29 22.97
CA GLN A 93 14.24 -22.84 24.26
C GLN A 93 14.93 -24.20 24.09
N TYR A 94 14.38 -25.08 23.23
CA TYR A 94 15.00 -26.35 22.88
C TYR A 94 16.41 -26.14 22.30
N LEU A 95 16.58 -25.20 21.36
CA LEU A 95 17.88 -24.92 20.76
C LEU A 95 18.88 -24.42 21.82
N LYS A 96 18.46 -23.51 22.70
CA LYS A 96 19.27 -22.97 23.78
C LYS A 96 19.70 -24.04 24.78
N ASN A 97 18.76 -24.83 25.28
CA ASN A 97 19.01 -25.77 26.38
C ASN A 97 19.60 -27.10 25.91
N THR A 98 19.13 -27.63 24.78
CA THR A 98 19.48 -28.97 24.32
C THR A 98 20.70 -28.94 23.40
N ILE A 99 20.67 -28.11 22.35
CA ILE A 99 21.72 -28.09 21.33
C ILE A 99 22.94 -27.28 21.79
N ARG A 100 22.73 -26.15 22.49
CA ARG A 100 23.83 -25.28 22.94
C ARG A 100 24.24 -25.48 24.39
N GLY A 101 23.28 -25.85 25.25
CA GLY A 101 23.45 -25.92 26.70
C GLY A 101 24.40 -27.01 27.19
N ILE A 102 24.64 -28.07 26.41
CA ILE A 102 25.54 -29.17 26.79
C ILE A 102 26.86 -29.09 26.02
N LYS A 103 27.97 -28.94 26.75
CA LYS A 103 29.32 -29.01 26.17
C LYS A 103 29.58 -30.43 25.64
N GLY A 104 29.95 -30.53 24.36
CA GLY A 104 30.42 -31.78 23.72
C GLY A 104 29.35 -32.68 23.09
N LYS A 105 28.05 -32.46 23.33
CA LYS A 105 26.94 -33.22 22.71
C LYS A 105 25.96 -32.28 22.01
N ARG A 106 26.45 -31.56 21.00
CA ARG A 106 25.67 -30.57 20.27
C ARG A 106 24.94 -31.14 19.06
N SER A 107 25.18 -32.39 18.71
CA SER A 107 24.64 -33.03 17.51
C SER A 107 24.41 -34.52 17.78
N VAL A 108 23.63 -35.16 16.91
CA VAL A 108 23.25 -36.58 17.00
C VAL A 108 23.31 -37.25 15.62
N GLY A 109 23.50 -38.57 15.57
CA GLY A 109 23.31 -39.36 14.35
C GLY A 109 21.84 -39.77 14.22
N LEU A 110 21.26 -39.68 13.03
CA LEU A 110 19.85 -39.99 12.81
C LEU A 110 19.67 -40.84 11.56
N ASP A 111 18.88 -41.90 11.65
CA ASP A 111 18.53 -42.71 10.49
C ASP A 111 17.25 -42.15 9.87
N GLY A 112 17.33 -41.75 8.61
CA GLY A 112 16.21 -41.17 7.88
C GLY A 112 15.89 -41.96 6.63
N TRP A 113 14.62 -42.33 6.44
CA TRP A 113 14.14 -42.86 5.16
C TRP A 113 13.78 -41.71 4.21
N ILE A 114 14.58 -41.52 3.16
CA ILE A 114 14.38 -40.44 2.18
C ILE A 114 13.28 -40.83 1.19
N PHE A 115 12.21 -40.04 1.13
CA PHE A 115 11.10 -40.27 0.17
C PHE A 115 11.03 -39.24 -0.95
N ALA A 116 11.59 -38.04 -0.77
CA ALA A 116 11.61 -36.99 -1.80
C ALA A 116 12.93 -36.21 -1.78
N THR A 117 13.37 -35.76 -2.96
CA THR A 117 14.61 -34.99 -3.12
C THR A 117 14.38 -33.85 -4.10
N SER A 118 14.53 -32.62 -3.61
CA SER A 118 14.33 -31.42 -4.43
C SER A 118 15.36 -31.28 -5.56
N LYS A 119 14.98 -30.54 -6.61
CA LYS A 119 15.91 -30.07 -7.64
C LYS A 119 16.96 -29.11 -7.04
N PRO A 120 18.24 -29.20 -7.44
CA PRO A 120 19.29 -28.33 -6.92
C PRO A 120 18.95 -26.84 -7.06
N SER A 121 19.34 -26.07 -6.04
CA SER A 121 19.10 -24.62 -6.01
C SER A 121 19.90 -23.92 -7.12
N LYS A 122 19.29 -22.94 -7.80
CA LYS A 122 19.90 -22.23 -8.97
C LYS A 122 20.95 -21.20 -8.55
N THR A 123 21.05 -20.88 -7.26
CA THR A 123 21.85 -19.76 -6.74
C THR A 123 23.35 -20.01 -6.81
N ASP A 124 23.79 -21.26 -6.94
CA ASP A 124 25.22 -21.61 -7.04
C ASP A 124 25.55 -22.27 -8.37
N LYS A 125 25.43 -21.52 -9.47
CA LYS A 125 25.97 -21.95 -10.77
C LYS A 125 27.51 -22.00 -10.79
N ARG A 126 28.18 -21.41 -9.80
CA ARG A 126 29.64 -21.29 -9.68
C ARG A 126 30.26 -22.03 -8.49
N ALA A 127 29.48 -22.60 -7.57
CA ALA A 127 30.03 -23.38 -6.47
C ALA A 127 30.26 -24.84 -6.91
N GLU A 128 31.44 -25.38 -6.61
CA GLU A 128 31.79 -26.79 -6.85
C GLU A 128 30.89 -27.77 -6.06
N ASN A 129 30.22 -27.29 -5.00
CA ASN A 129 29.29 -28.05 -4.16
C ASN A 129 27.87 -27.47 -4.26
N ARG A 130 27.00 -28.11 -5.06
CA ARG A 130 25.58 -27.79 -5.09
C ARG A 130 24.87 -28.55 -3.97
N ASN A 131 23.94 -27.87 -3.28
CA ASN A 131 23.11 -28.50 -2.25
C ASN A 131 21.69 -28.81 -2.77
N VAL A 132 21.16 -29.95 -2.34
CA VAL A 132 19.77 -30.38 -2.52
C VAL A 132 19.10 -30.53 -1.16
N THR A 133 17.80 -30.27 -1.09
CA THR A 133 16.98 -30.58 0.09
C THR A 133 16.36 -31.96 -0.07
N VAL A 134 16.59 -32.85 0.89
CA VAL A 134 15.94 -34.16 1.01
C VAL A 134 14.87 -34.09 2.09
N SER A 135 13.76 -34.78 1.86
CA SER A 135 12.70 -34.97 2.86
C SER A 135 12.64 -36.44 3.26
N ALA A 136 12.72 -36.66 4.57
CA ALA A 136 12.88 -37.98 5.14
C ALA A 136 12.01 -38.19 6.39
N VAL A 137 11.62 -39.44 6.60
CA VAL A 137 10.99 -39.91 7.84
C VAL A 137 12.10 -40.29 8.83
N PHE A 138 12.06 -39.73 10.04
CA PHE A 138 13.03 -39.98 11.11
C PHE A 138 12.35 -40.67 12.30
N PRO A 139 12.39 -42.01 12.39
CA PRO A 139 11.74 -42.75 13.48
C PRO A 139 12.22 -42.33 14.87
N GLN A 140 13.52 -42.05 15.04
CA GLN A 140 14.07 -41.57 16.31
C GLN A 140 13.44 -40.24 16.77
N LEU A 141 12.98 -39.40 15.84
CA LEU A 141 12.35 -38.12 16.15
C LEU A 141 10.82 -38.17 16.08
N GLN A 142 10.27 -39.33 15.69
CA GLN A 142 8.83 -39.55 15.48
C GLN A 142 8.17 -38.46 14.61
N THR A 143 8.87 -38.04 13.56
CA THR A 143 8.39 -37.03 12.61
C THR A 143 9.07 -37.13 11.24
N VAL A 144 8.68 -36.25 10.33
CA VAL A 144 9.33 -36.00 9.05
C VAL A 144 10.12 -34.72 9.10
N MET A 145 11.27 -34.67 8.45
CA MET A 145 12.09 -33.45 8.39
C MET A 145 12.77 -33.26 7.04
N SER A 146 13.04 -32.00 6.70
CA SER A 146 13.83 -31.60 5.56
C SER A 146 15.28 -31.34 5.96
N VAL A 147 16.23 -31.90 5.21
CA VAL A 147 17.67 -31.80 5.43
C VAL A 147 18.34 -31.28 4.16
N SER A 148 19.30 -30.36 4.29
CA SER A 148 20.11 -29.91 3.15
C SER A 148 21.39 -30.73 3.09
N VAL A 149 21.59 -31.43 1.97
CA VAL A 149 22.74 -32.30 1.71
C VAL A 149 23.43 -31.92 0.42
N GLU A 150 24.70 -32.33 0.25
CA GLU A 150 25.43 -32.09 -1.00
C GLU A 150 24.86 -33.00 -2.12
N GLU A 151 24.69 -32.45 -3.33
CA GLU A 151 24.10 -33.18 -4.46
C GLU A 151 24.85 -34.48 -4.79
N ASN A 152 26.17 -34.49 -4.55
CA ASN A 152 27.03 -35.63 -4.81
C ASN A 152 27.05 -36.66 -3.66
N SER A 153 26.61 -36.32 -2.44
CA SER A 153 26.57 -37.25 -1.30
C SER A 153 25.35 -38.17 -1.36
N THR A 154 24.25 -37.69 -1.93
CA THR A 154 23.08 -38.53 -2.22
C THR A 154 23.28 -39.27 -3.52
N THR A 155 23.58 -40.57 -3.44
CA THR A 155 23.37 -41.48 -4.58
C THR A 155 21.94 -41.27 -5.10
N LYS A 156 21.76 -41.24 -6.43
CA LYS A 156 20.49 -40.92 -7.14
C LYS A 156 19.29 -41.84 -6.82
N LYS A 157 19.30 -42.59 -5.72
CA LYS A 157 18.26 -43.52 -5.30
C LYS A 157 17.46 -42.89 -4.15
N THR A 158 16.39 -42.19 -4.50
CA THR A 158 15.29 -41.96 -3.56
C THR A 158 14.77 -43.30 -3.04
N LEU A 159 14.26 -43.35 -1.80
CA LEU A 159 13.64 -44.50 -1.12
C LEU A 159 14.56 -45.45 -0.32
N GLN A 160 15.64 -44.95 0.25
CA GLN A 160 16.49 -45.75 1.13
C GLN A 160 16.70 -45.07 2.48
N TYR A 161 17.11 -45.86 3.47
CA TYR A 161 17.58 -45.33 4.73
C TYR A 161 18.98 -44.77 4.55
N HIS A 162 19.21 -43.62 5.19
CA HIS A 162 20.50 -42.98 5.27
C HIS A 162 20.79 -42.61 6.72
N GLU A 163 22.01 -42.88 7.16
CA GLU A 163 22.53 -42.39 8.44
C GLU A 163 23.01 -40.94 8.22
N PHE A 164 22.28 -39.98 8.78
CA PHE A 164 22.64 -38.57 8.79
C PHE A 164 23.46 -38.25 10.03
N LYS A 165 24.74 -37.92 9.82
CA LYS A 165 25.66 -37.58 10.93
C LYS A 165 25.57 -36.12 11.31
N ASN A 166 25.90 -35.84 12.56
CA ASN A 166 26.03 -34.49 13.11
C ASN A 166 24.77 -33.62 12.95
N CYS A 167 23.60 -34.20 13.18
CA CYS A 167 22.31 -33.56 13.04
C CYS A 167 21.94 -32.69 14.23
N GLN A 168 21.35 -31.53 13.93
CA GLN A 168 20.73 -30.61 14.88
C GLN A 168 19.29 -30.35 14.44
N PRO A 169 18.33 -31.18 14.87
CA PRO A 169 16.92 -31.04 14.49
C PRO A 169 16.28 -29.84 15.17
N ILE A 170 15.43 -29.09 14.47
CA ILE A 170 14.68 -27.93 15.00
C ILE A 170 13.17 -28.26 14.97
N PRO A 171 12.50 -28.32 16.14
CA PRO A 171 11.07 -28.61 16.21
C PRO A 171 10.24 -27.45 15.59
N LEU A 172 8.95 -27.69 15.36
CA LEU A 172 7.99 -26.80 14.65
C LEU A 172 8.24 -26.64 13.14
N THR A 173 9.49 -26.42 12.73
CA THR A 173 9.85 -26.18 11.31
C THR A 173 10.24 -27.44 10.55
N ASN A 174 10.42 -28.56 11.25
CA ASN A 174 10.83 -29.84 10.67
C ASN A 174 12.07 -29.72 9.79
N ARG A 175 13.10 -29.03 10.30
CA ARG A 175 14.39 -28.89 9.62
C ARG A 175 15.54 -29.45 10.44
N ILE A 176 16.48 -30.10 9.77
CA ILE A 176 17.73 -30.55 10.39
C ILE A 176 18.89 -29.76 9.78
N PHE A 177 19.73 -29.23 10.66
CA PHE A 177 21.01 -28.64 10.27
C PHE A 177 22.14 -29.62 10.56
N GLN A 178 23.00 -29.88 9.58
CA GLN A 178 24.19 -30.71 9.73
C GLN A 178 25.43 -29.82 9.95
N THR A 179 26.29 -30.15 10.92
CA THR A 179 27.58 -29.47 11.11
C THR A 179 28.67 -30.10 10.22
N LYS A 180 29.66 -29.31 9.78
CA LYS A 180 30.72 -29.71 8.81
C LYS A 180 31.34 -31.09 9.09
N GLY A 181 31.61 -31.85 8.03
CA GLY A 181 32.27 -33.16 8.09
C GLY A 181 31.32 -34.37 8.10
N SER A 182 30.05 -34.19 7.74
CA SER A 182 29.07 -35.27 7.61
C SER A 182 29.25 -36.01 6.28
N THR A 183 29.65 -37.29 6.35
CA THR A 183 29.50 -38.24 5.25
C THR A 183 28.26 -39.07 5.53
N ASP A 184 27.26 -38.98 4.66
CA ASP A 184 26.04 -39.78 4.76
C ASP A 184 26.36 -41.21 4.32
N ILE A 185 26.03 -42.20 5.15
CA ILE A 185 26.20 -43.62 4.80
C ILE A 185 24.84 -44.16 4.40
N GLN A 186 24.75 -44.74 3.21
CA GLN A 186 23.54 -45.43 2.76
C GLN A 186 23.41 -46.75 3.51
N GLU A 187 22.25 -46.99 4.13
CA GLU A 187 21.97 -48.25 4.81
C GLU A 187 21.11 -49.16 3.92
N GLU A 188 21.45 -50.45 3.86
CA GLU A 188 20.58 -51.46 3.26
C GLU A 188 19.53 -51.93 4.28
N LYS A 189 18.61 -51.02 4.63
CA LYS A 189 17.48 -51.30 5.51
C LYS A 189 16.16 -51.23 4.73
N THR A 190 15.33 -52.27 4.86
CA THR A 190 13.99 -52.30 4.27
C THR A 190 13.04 -51.45 5.11
N VAL A 191 12.23 -50.63 4.46
CA VAL A 191 11.23 -49.78 5.13
C VAL A 191 10.04 -50.61 5.55
N MET A 192 9.57 -50.44 6.79
CA MET A 192 8.36 -51.09 7.30
C MET A 192 7.37 -50.00 7.73
N LEU A 193 6.31 -49.78 6.94
CA LEU A 193 5.35 -48.72 7.21
C LEU A 193 4.59 -48.92 8.54
N SER A 194 4.56 -50.14 9.06
CA SER A 194 4.01 -50.46 10.39
C SER A 194 4.79 -49.83 11.55
N GLU A 195 6.06 -49.46 11.36
CA GLU A 195 6.90 -48.79 12.36
C GLU A 195 6.68 -47.27 12.41
N PHE A 196 5.87 -46.71 11.50
CA PHE A 196 5.59 -45.28 11.40
C PHE A 196 4.23 -44.91 11.99
N ASP A 197 3.92 -45.47 13.16
CA ASP A 197 2.68 -45.22 13.90
C ASP A 197 2.42 -43.72 14.16
N PHE A 198 3.49 -42.97 14.41
CA PHE A 198 3.49 -41.51 14.55
C PHE A 198 3.07 -40.75 13.29
N LEU A 199 2.93 -41.41 12.13
CA LEU A 199 2.39 -40.85 10.87
C LEU A 199 1.01 -41.43 10.49
N PHE A 200 0.47 -42.37 11.27
CA PHE A 200 -0.82 -43.00 10.96
C PHE A 200 -1.93 -41.96 10.85
N THR A 201 -2.73 -42.10 9.81
CA THR A 201 -3.84 -41.20 9.51
C THR A 201 -5.04 -42.01 9.05
N SER A 202 -6.17 -41.78 9.72
CA SER A 202 -7.44 -42.37 9.31
C SER A 202 -7.73 -41.99 7.85
N PHE A 203 -8.20 -42.96 7.07
CA PHE A 203 -8.43 -42.77 5.63
C PHE A 203 -9.39 -41.60 5.34
N SER A 204 -10.39 -41.40 6.20
CA SER A 204 -11.36 -40.30 6.11
C SER A 204 -10.75 -38.91 6.31
N ASP A 205 -9.66 -38.82 7.08
CA ASP A 205 -9.06 -37.55 7.50
C ASP A 205 -8.01 -37.01 6.50
N ILE A 206 -7.56 -37.82 5.54
CA ILE A 206 -6.50 -37.47 4.56
C ILE A 206 -6.79 -36.13 3.87
N LYS A 207 -8.05 -35.90 3.47
CA LYS A 207 -8.46 -34.69 2.74
C LYS A 207 -8.34 -33.41 3.56
N LEU A 208 -8.27 -33.51 4.89
CA LEU A 208 -8.20 -32.38 5.80
C LEU A 208 -6.75 -31.95 6.06
N LEU A 209 -5.78 -32.85 5.92
CA LEU A 209 -4.37 -32.61 6.28
C LEU A 209 -3.78 -31.36 5.62
N GLY A 210 -4.11 -31.12 4.34
CA GLY A 210 -3.63 -29.96 3.58
C GLY A 210 -4.07 -28.61 4.15
N LYS A 211 -5.12 -28.57 4.98
CA LYS A 211 -5.67 -27.35 5.59
C LYS A 211 -5.09 -27.05 6.98
N SER A 212 -4.19 -27.89 7.50
CA SER A 212 -3.64 -27.75 8.85
C SER A 212 -2.62 -26.60 8.95
N VAL A 213 -2.81 -25.67 9.89
CA VAL A 213 -1.88 -24.54 10.12
C VAL A 213 -0.76 -24.85 11.12
N GLU A 214 -0.60 -26.11 11.50
CA GLU A 214 0.20 -26.52 12.67
C GLU A 214 1.70 -26.65 12.39
N MET A 215 2.08 -26.88 11.14
CA MET A 215 3.47 -27.02 10.65
C MET A 215 4.28 -28.20 11.21
N GLU A 216 3.83 -28.87 12.28
CA GLU A 216 4.52 -29.97 12.97
C GLU A 216 4.88 -31.19 12.13
N ASN A 217 4.16 -31.46 11.03
CA ASN A 217 4.39 -32.61 10.15
C ASN A 217 4.53 -32.18 8.68
N PHE A 218 4.78 -30.89 8.42
CA PHE A 218 5.04 -30.43 7.06
C PHE A 218 6.52 -30.53 6.73
N CYS A 219 6.82 -30.92 5.49
CA CYS A 219 8.17 -30.94 4.93
C CYS A 219 8.15 -30.41 3.49
N GLU A 220 9.31 -30.03 2.98
CA GLU A 220 9.43 -29.56 1.59
C GLU A 220 9.57 -30.76 0.63
N ALA A 221 8.58 -30.99 -0.23
CA ALA A 221 8.63 -32.04 -1.25
C ALA A 221 8.41 -31.44 -2.64
N ASP A 222 9.02 -32.06 -3.65
CA ASP A 222 8.77 -31.74 -5.05
C ASP A 222 7.69 -32.65 -5.64
N SER A 223 7.06 -32.18 -6.72
CA SER A 223 6.02 -32.92 -7.42
C SER A 223 6.08 -32.63 -8.92
N LYS A 224 5.86 -33.66 -9.73
CA LYS A 224 5.66 -33.52 -11.18
C LYS A 224 4.36 -32.83 -11.57
N GLN A 225 3.42 -32.69 -10.65
CA GLN A 225 2.16 -32.00 -10.89
C GLN A 225 2.33 -30.47 -10.92
N SER A 226 3.52 -29.93 -10.55
CA SER A 226 3.78 -28.48 -10.53
C SER A 226 5.13 -28.11 -11.14
N GLU A 227 5.20 -26.90 -11.70
CA GLU A 227 6.46 -26.28 -12.14
C GLU A 227 7.26 -25.65 -10.98
N ILE A 228 6.60 -25.38 -9.85
CA ILE A 228 7.25 -24.87 -8.64
C ILE A 228 8.11 -25.98 -8.03
N LYS A 229 9.35 -25.65 -7.69
CA LYS A 229 10.38 -26.62 -7.29
C LYS A 229 10.10 -27.38 -6.00
N GLN A 230 9.40 -26.76 -5.05
CA GLN A 230 9.20 -27.28 -3.68
C GLN A 230 7.88 -26.74 -3.16
N HIS A 231 7.11 -27.62 -2.52
CA HIS A 231 5.85 -27.34 -1.84
C HIS A 231 5.88 -27.88 -0.42
N LEU A 232 5.15 -27.26 0.50
CA LEU A 232 4.84 -27.88 1.78
C LEU A 232 3.90 -29.06 1.58
N ALA A 233 4.34 -30.22 2.03
CA ALA A 233 3.60 -31.46 1.98
C ALA A 233 3.45 -32.02 3.39
N TYR A 234 2.29 -32.57 3.70
CA TYR A 234 2.00 -33.29 4.94
C TYR A 234 2.10 -34.79 4.66
N PRO A 235 3.15 -35.49 5.11
CA PRO A 235 3.27 -36.92 4.93
C PRO A 235 2.39 -37.68 5.92
N PHE A 236 1.88 -38.82 5.47
CA PHE A 236 1.03 -39.68 6.25
C PHE A 236 1.21 -41.15 5.85
N VAL A 237 0.87 -42.04 6.77
CA VAL A 237 0.63 -43.46 6.47
C VAL A 237 -0.85 -43.73 6.67
N SER A 238 -1.49 -44.34 5.68
CA SER A 238 -2.90 -44.71 5.75
C SER A 238 -3.15 -46.09 5.16
N PHE A 239 -4.40 -46.53 5.24
CA PHE A 239 -4.79 -47.93 5.11
C PHE A 239 -5.98 -48.07 4.18
N GLY A 240 -5.96 -49.06 3.31
CA GLY A 240 -7.02 -49.21 2.31
C GLY A 240 -6.90 -50.44 1.44
N LYS A 241 -7.92 -50.68 0.62
CA LYS A 241 -7.92 -51.68 -0.43
C LYS A 241 -7.67 -51.02 -1.79
N VAL A 242 -6.65 -51.47 -2.51
CA VAL A 242 -6.38 -50.97 -3.87
C VAL A 242 -7.46 -51.48 -4.82
N MET A 243 -8.09 -50.58 -5.56
CA MET A 243 -9.19 -50.91 -6.45
C MET A 243 -8.71 -51.46 -7.80
N PRO A 244 -9.51 -52.31 -8.48
CA PRO A 244 -9.20 -52.84 -9.82
C PRO A 244 -8.98 -51.77 -10.89
N SER A 245 -9.57 -50.58 -10.69
CA SER A 245 -9.48 -49.42 -11.58
C SER A 245 -8.10 -48.73 -11.58
N THR A 246 -7.18 -49.14 -10.72
CA THR A 246 -5.80 -48.64 -10.65
C THR A 246 -5.06 -48.91 -11.96
N ARG A 247 -4.60 -47.85 -12.63
CA ARG A 247 -3.89 -47.91 -13.92
C ARG A 247 -2.88 -46.77 -14.05
N GLY A 248 -1.69 -47.11 -14.58
CA GLY A 248 -0.65 -46.13 -14.91
C GLY A 248 -0.18 -45.36 -13.67
N ALA A 249 -0.07 -44.03 -13.78
CA ALA A 249 0.41 -43.15 -12.72
C ALA A 249 -0.65 -42.78 -11.66
N LYS A 250 -1.74 -43.55 -11.55
CA LYS A 250 -2.85 -43.27 -10.63
C LYS A 250 -3.29 -44.52 -9.88
N MET A 251 -3.48 -44.39 -8.58
CA MET A 251 -3.97 -45.45 -7.71
C MET A 251 -5.31 -45.02 -7.09
N GLN A 252 -6.32 -45.88 -7.17
CA GLN A 252 -7.59 -45.67 -6.49
C GLN A 252 -7.65 -46.62 -5.29
N ILE A 253 -7.84 -46.07 -4.10
CA ILE A 253 -7.89 -46.83 -2.85
C ILE A 253 -9.27 -46.65 -2.22
N LYS A 254 -9.86 -47.74 -1.75
CA LYS A 254 -11.09 -47.75 -0.96
C LYS A 254 -10.74 -47.87 0.53
N SER A 255 -11.45 -47.14 1.37
CA SER A 255 -11.35 -47.25 2.82
C SER A 255 -11.65 -48.67 3.31
N ILE A 256 -11.04 -49.04 4.45
CA ILE A 256 -11.31 -50.32 5.15
C ILE A 256 -12.42 -50.19 6.22
N VAL A 257 -12.78 -48.95 6.59
CA VAL A 257 -13.78 -48.65 7.63
C VAL A 257 -15.11 -48.16 7.05
N ASP A 258 -15.11 -47.59 5.85
CA ASP A 258 -16.31 -47.06 5.20
C ASP A 258 -16.29 -47.30 3.67
N ASP A 259 -17.32 -46.84 2.97
CA ASP A 259 -17.43 -46.98 1.52
C ASP A 259 -16.72 -45.88 0.72
N SER A 260 -15.99 -44.98 1.40
CA SER A 260 -15.29 -43.89 0.72
C SER A 260 -14.12 -44.41 -0.13
N ASN A 261 -13.85 -43.68 -1.21
CA ASN A 261 -12.73 -43.95 -2.08
C ASN A 261 -12.00 -42.64 -2.41
N GLN A 262 -10.70 -42.76 -2.65
CA GLN A 262 -9.85 -41.64 -3.00
C GLN A 262 -8.92 -42.01 -4.14
N LYS A 263 -8.61 -41.03 -4.99
CA LYS A 263 -7.69 -41.17 -6.12
C LYS A 263 -6.39 -40.45 -5.79
N PHE A 264 -5.29 -41.17 -5.90
CA PHE A 264 -3.95 -40.69 -5.65
C PHE A 264 -3.14 -40.70 -6.94
N SER A 265 -2.24 -39.74 -7.07
CA SER A 265 -1.18 -39.78 -8.06
C SER A 265 -0.03 -40.63 -7.52
N ILE A 266 0.66 -41.38 -8.38
CA ILE A 266 1.84 -42.15 -7.98
C ILE A 266 3.07 -41.27 -8.23
N SER A 267 3.90 -41.10 -7.20
CA SER A 267 5.13 -40.30 -7.29
C SER A 267 6.09 -40.90 -8.31
N GLU A 268 6.91 -40.06 -8.94
CA GLU A 268 8.02 -40.55 -9.76
C GLU A 268 9.08 -41.29 -8.94
N HIS A 269 9.15 -40.97 -7.65
CA HIS A 269 10.01 -41.60 -6.68
C HIS A 269 9.40 -42.88 -6.13
N TYR A 270 8.38 -43.47 -6.75
CA TYR A 270 7.78 -44.72 -6.27
C TYR A 270 8.64 -45.94 -6.67
N ASN A 271 8.88 -46.88 -5.73
CA ASN A 271 9.69 -48.08 -6.02
C ASN A 271 8.87 -49.15 -6.75
N PHE A 272 8.81 -49.08 -8.08
CA PHE A 272 8.09 -50.06 -8.90
C PHE A 272 8.68 -51.48 -8.84
N LYS A 273 9.96 -51.65 -8.46
CA LYS A 273 10.63 -52.96 -8.45
C LYS A 273 10.16 -53.84 -7.30
N GLU A 274 10.05 -53.26 -6.10
CA GLU A 274 9.64 -54.00 -4.90
C GLU A 274 8.11 -54.00 -4.73
N ASN A 275 7.43 -52.91 -5.10
CA ASN A 275 6.02 -52.70 -4.75
C ASN A 275 5.14 -52.32 -5.95
N ASN A 276 5.23 -53.06 -7.06
CA ASN A 276 4.49 -52.76 -8.30
C ASN A 276 2.97 -52.50 -8.03
N PRO A 277 2.45 -51.29 -8.31
CA PRO A 277 1.04 -50.92 -8.12
C PRO A 277 0.04 -51.89 -8.77
N ASP A 278 0.37 -52.46 -9.92
CA ASP A 278 -0.50 -53.40 -10.62
C ASP A 278 -0.62 -54.74 -9.89
N LYS A 279 0.41 -55.15 -9.16
CA LYS A 279 0.39 -56.37 -8.31
C LYS A 279 -0.36 -56.16 -6.99
N LEU A 280 -0.61 -54.91 -6.62
CA LEU A 280 -1.35 -54.53 -5.42
C LEU A 280 -2.86 -54.46 -5.65
N ARG A 281 -3.34 -54.57 -6.90
CA ARG A 281 -4.78 -54.54 -7.21
C ARG A 281 -5.55 -55.56 -6.37
N GLU A 282 -6.66 -55.10 -5.82
CA GLU A 282 -7.57 -55.85 -4.95
C GLU A 282 -6.98 -56.30 -3.61
N LYS A 283 -5.74 -55.90 -3.29
CA LYS A 283 -5.09 -56.19 -2.02
C LYS A 283 -5.30 -55.06 -1.02
N TYR A 284 -5.26 -55.43 0.25
CA TYR A 284 -5.18 -54.47 1.34
C TYR A 284 -3.74 -54.01 1.52
N VAL A 285 -3.56 -52.72 1.76
CA VAL A 285 -2.25 -52.10 1.84
C VAL A 285 -2.16 -51.08 2.97
N ARG A 286 -0.96 -50.99 3.55
CA ARG A 286 -0.46 -49.75 4.17
C ARG A 286 0.19 -48.92 3.07
N PHE A 287 -0.08 -47.63 3.02
CA PHE A 287 0.55 -46.77 2.04
C PHE A 287 1.02 -45.46 2.67
N PHE A 288 2.20 -45.04 2.25
CA PHE A 288 2.78 -43.75 2.59
C PHE A 288 2.51 -42.78 1.44
N GLY A 289 1.93 -41.63 1.79
CA GLY A 289 1.63 -40.57 0.85
C GLY A 289 1.82 -39.20 1.45
N VAL A 290 1.63 -38.18 0.62
CA VAL A 290 1.64 -36.78 1.03
C VAL A 290 0.40 -36.05 0.52
N THR A 291 -0.12 -35.17 1.36
CA THR A 291 -1.15 -34.19 0.98
C THR A 291 -0.52 -32.80 0.95
N TRP A 292 -0.81 -32.03 -0.09
CA TRP A 292 -0.21 -30.71 -0.29
C TRP A 292 -0.88 -29.67 0.60
N TYR A 293 -0.09 -28.74 1.14
CA TYR A 293 -0.62 -27.61 1.89
C TYR A 293 -1.46 -26.72 0.97
N ASP A 294 -2.75 -26.59 1.27
CA ASP A 294 -3.65 -25.69 0.59
C ASP A 294 -4.73 -25.21 1.55
N THR A 295 -4.57 -23.99 2.04
CA THR A 295 -5.55 -23.30 2.88
C THR A 295 -6.46 -22.36 2.08
N ASN A 296 -6.32 -22.32 0.75
CA ASN A 296 -7.04 -21.37 -0.10
C ASN A 296 -8.05 -22.11 -0.99
N ASP A 297 -9.34 -21.82 -0.83
CA ASP A 297 -10.39 -22.32 -1.74
C ASP A 297 -10.25 -21.83 -3.21
N GLU A 298 -9.33 -20.90 -3.49
CA GLU A 298 -9.09 -20.31 -4.82
C GLU A 298 -7.99 -21.01 -5.64
N GLY A 299 -7.41 -22.11 -5.16
CA GLY A 299 -6.61 -23.02 -6.01
C GLY A 299 -5.32 -22.41 -6.59
N GLN A 300 -4.61 -21.57 -5.83
CA GLN A 300 -3.31 -21.01 -6.29
C GLN A 300 -2.25 -22.11 -6.52
N ILE A 301 -2.42 -23.28 -5.89
CA ILE A 301 -1.55 -24.43 -6.08
C ILE A 301 -2.27 -25.45 -6.97
N LYS A 302 -1.76 -25.65 -8.19
CA LYS A 302 -2.26 -26.64 -9.16
C LYS A 302 -1.85 -28.09 -8.80
N LEU A 303 -1.98 -28.49 -7.54
CA LEU A 303 -1.68 -29.84 -7.06
C LEU A 303 -2.97 -30.52 -6.59
N GLU A 304 -3.83 -30.89 -7.54
CA GLU A 304 -5.19 -31.37 -7.21
C GLU A 304 -5.22 -32.70 -6.43
N LYS A 305 -4.12 -33.48 -6.40
CA LYS A 305 -4.11 -34.84 -5.82
C LYS A 305 -2.93 -35.10 -4.90
N SER A 306 -3.26 -35.73 -3.78
CA SER A 306 -2.28 -36.37 -2.90
C SER A 306 -1.46 -37.41 -3.68
N GLU A 307 -0.19 -37.57 -3.30
CA GLU A 307 0.75 -38.49 -3.95
C GLU A 307 1.12 -39.66 -3.06
N ILE A 308 1.30 -40.84 -3.65
CA ILE A 308 1.79 -42.05 -2.97
C ILE A 308 3.24 -42.31 -3.38
N PHE A 309 4.09 -42.59 -2.39
CA PHE A 309 5.51 -42.93 -2.58
C PHE A 309 5.82 -44.40 -2.30
N LEU A 310 5.01 -45.06 -1.46
CA LEU A 310 5.19 -46.47 -1.10
C LEU A 310 3.85 -47.09 -0.72
N ALA A 311 3.60 -48.33 -1.14
CA ALA A 311 2.49 -49.15 -0.65
C ALA A 311 2.96 -50.58 -0.39
N GLN A 312 2.52 -51.17 0.72
CA GLN A 312 2.92 -52.48 1.21
C GLN A 312 1.67 -53.31 1.48
N GLU A 313 1.62 -54.53 0.94
CA GLU A 313 0.52 -55.47 1.19
C GLU A 313 0.44 -55.85 2.68
N GLU A 314 -0.77 -55.86 3.22
CA GLU A 314 -1.08 -56.43 4.54
C GLU A 314 -2.24 -57.41 4.40
N LYS A 315 -2.09 -58.58 5.03
CA LYS A 315 -3.08 -59.65 5.02
C LYS A 315 -4.02 -59.55 6.21
N ASP A 316 -3.56 -59.02 7.34
CA ASP A 316 -4.36 -58.81 8.54
C ASP A 316 -5.19 -57.52 8.43
N VAL A 317 -6.45 -57.70 8.02
CA VAL A 317 -7.41 -56.59 7.87
C VAL A 317 -7.80 -56.00 9.23
N GLU A 318 -7.85 -56.80 10.29
CA GLU A 318 -8.20 -56.31 11.62
C GLU A 318 -7.06 -55.46 12.19
N ARG A 319 -5.81 -55.83 11.93
CA ARG A 319 -4.67 -54.95 12.24
C ARG A 319 -4.76 -53.61 11.52
N LEU A 320 -5.09 -53.59 10.22
CA LEU A 320 -5.26 -52.33 9.49
C LEU A 320 -6.40 -51.47 10.08
N ARG A 321 -7.51 -52.09 10.50
CA ARG A 321 -8.62 -51.38 11.15
C ARG A 321 -8.19 -50.73 12.46
N PHE A 322 -7.41 -51.45 13.26
CA PHE A 322 -6.81 -50.92 14.48
C PHE A 322 -5.87 -49.74 14.19
N GLU A 323 -4.99 -49.86 13.19
CA GLU A 323 -4.07 -48.78 12.82
C GLU A 323 -4.79 -47.56 12.22
N ASN A 324 -5.89 -47.76 11.48
CA ASN A 324 -6.75 -46.67 11.04
C ASN A 324 -7.36 -45.91 12.22
N MET A 325 -7.82 -46.65 13.25
CA MET A 325 -8.30 -46.07 14.50
C MET A 325 -7.18 -45.32 15.23
N LEU A 326 -5.95 -45.86 15.30
CA LEU A 326 -4.81 -45.17 15.88
C LEU A 326 -4.57 -43.82 15.19
N GLY A 327 -4.63 -43.79 13.86
CA GLY A 327 -4.52 -42.56 13.09
C GLY A 327 -5.63 -41.55 13.40
N HIS A 328 -6.86 -42.02 13.66
CA HIS A 328 -7.99 -41.19 14.09
C HIS A 328 -7.75 -40.56 15.47
N VAL A 329 -7.24 -41.34 16.42
CA VAL A 329 -6.93 -40.90 17.79
C VAL A 329 -5.75 -39.93 17.81
N ARG A 330 -4.66 -40.26 17.10
CA ARG A 330 -3.43 -39.45 17.03
C ARG A 330 -3.72 -38.01 16.60
N LEU A 331 -4.51 -37.85 15.52
CA LEU A 331 -4.81 -36.53 14.96
C LEU A 331 -5.66 -35.65 15.90
N ARG A 332 -6.51 -36.26 16.73
CA ARG A 332 -7.43 -35.57 17.65
C ARG A 332 -6.86 -35.36 19.05
N THR A 333 -5.65 -35.86 19.32
CA THR A 333 -4.95 -35.89 20.63
C THR A 333 -5.65 -36.75 21.69
N SER A 334 -6.98 -36.66 21.80
CA SER A 334 -7.80 -37.41 22.74
C SER A 334 -9.19 -37.66 22.16
N VAL A 335 -9.66 -38.90 22.25
CA VAL A 335 -10.96 -39.34 21.70
C VAL A 335 -11.71 -40.14 22.75
N SER A 336 -13.04 -39.98 22.83
CA SER A 336 -13.85 -40.72 23.80
C SER A 336 -13.82 -42.23 23.56
N LYS A 337 -13.83 -43.03 24.64
CA LYS A 337 -13.90 -44.51 24.54
C LYS A 337 -15.07 -45.00 23.68
N LEU A 338 -16.24 -44.35 23.82
CA LEU A 338 -17.45 -44.67 23.06
C LEU A 338 -17.26 -44.48 21.55
N GLU A 339 -16.53 -43.45 21.14
CA GLU A 339 -16.24 -43.21 19.73
C GLU A 339 -15.26 -44.25 19.19
N VAL A 340 -14.21 -44.59 19.95
CA VAL A 340 -13.26 -45.62 19.53
C VAL A 340 -13.94 -47.00 19.43
N GLN A 341 -14.82 -47.33 20.37
CA GLN A 341 -15.65 -48.54 20.33
C GLN A 341 -16.52 -48.61 19.07
N LYS A 342 -17.08 -47.48 18.62
CA LYS A 342 -17.87 -47.45 17.37
C LYS A 342 -17.01 -47.73 16.14
N ILE A 343 -15.77 -47.25 16.10
CA ILE A 343 -14.84 -47.45 14.97
C ILE A 343 -14.36 -48.91 14.90
N LEU A 344 -13.99 -49.49 16.05
CA LEU A 344 -13.46 -50.86 16.11
C LEU A 344 -14.56 -51.94 16.19
N GLY A 345 -15.78 -51.57 16.60
CA GLY A 345 -16.85 -52.53 16.91
C GLY A 345 -16.62 -53.33 18.19
N GLN A 346 -15.58 -53.02 18.96
CA GLN A 346 -15.21 -53.72 20.21
C GLN A 346 -14.54 -52.77 21.20
N GLU A 347 -14.41 -53.18 22.46
CA GLU A 347 -13.67 -52.42 23.47
C GLU A 347 -12.18 -52.37 23.18
N VAL A 348 -11.59 -51.18 23.39
CA VAL A 348 -10.15 -50.96 23.28
C VAL A 348 -9.46 -51.55 24.50
N LYS A 349 -8.48 -52.42 24.28
CA LYS A 349 -7.65 -52.97 25.36
C LYS A 349 -6.44 -52.07 25.60
N SER A 350 -6.03 -51.92 26.86
CA SER A 350 -4.85 -51.13 27.25
C SER A 350 -3.50 -51.84 27.01
N GLU A 351 -3.52 -53.02 26.41
CA GLU A 351 -2.35 -53.90 26.24
C GLU A 351 -1.44 -53.47 25.07
N GLU A 352 -1.86 -52.50 24.26
CA GLU A 352 -1.07 -51.99 23.13
C GLU A 352 -0.18 -50.82 23.55
N ASP A 353 1.11 -50.89 23.25
CA ASP A 353 2.14 -49.94 23.72
C ASP A 353 1.92 -48.49 23.24
N CYS A 354 1.21 -48.31 22.12
CA CYS A 354 0.99 -47.03 21.44
C CYS A 354 -0.28 -46.27 21.89
N ILE A 355 -1.01 -46.80 22.89
CA ILE A 355 -2.24 -46.17 23.41
C ILE A 355 -2.12 -45.92 24.92
N GLU A 356 -2.63 -44.77 25.34
CA GLU A 356 -2.93 -44.48 26.74
C GLU A 356 -4.45 -44.34 26.93
N ILE A 357 -4.98 -45.02 27.94
CA ILE A 357 -6.42 -45.01 28.26
C ILE A 357 -6.61 -44.33 29.60
N ASP A 358 -7.27 -43.17 29.61
CA ASP A 358 -7.71 -42.50 30.84
C ASP A 358 -9.14 -42.97 31.22
N SER A 359 -9.75 -42.38 32.26
CA SER A 359 -11.08 -42.77 32.72
C SER A 359 -12.14 -42.78 31.60
N ASN A 360 -12.12 -41.84 30.65
CA ASN A 360 -13.16 -41.71 29.61
C ASN A 360 -12.63 -41.61 28.17
N ASN A 361 -11.33 -41.40 27.98
CA ASN A 361 -10.71 -41.14 26.69
C ASN A 361 -9.54 -42.08 26.40
N VAL A 362 -9.21 -42.11 25.12
CA VAL A 362 -8.10 -42.82 24.50
C VAL A 362 -7.18 -41.77 23.87
N LYS A 363 -5.88 -41.88 24.13
CA LYS A 363 -4.83 -40.99 23.62
C LYS A 363 -3.74 -41.82 22.94
N PHE A 364 -3.09 -41.22 21.94
CA PHE A 364 -1.93 -41.83 21.31
C PHE A 364 -0.67 -41.60 22.17
N ARG A 365 0.08 -42.66 22.44
CA ARG A 365 1.33 -42.60 23.22
C ARG A 365 2.52 -42.60 22.27
N TYR A 366 3.23 -41.47 22.23
CA TYR A 366 4.50 -41.35 21.52
C TYR A 366 5.63 -42.03 22.30
N SER A 367 6.41 -42.88 21.63
CA SER A 367 7.60 -43.51 22.22
C SER A 367 8.69 -42.46 22.48
N ILE A 368 9.25 -42.46 23.69
CA ILE A 368 10.31 -41.53 24.08
C ILE A 368 11.68 -42.18 23.83
N PRO A 369 12.52 -41.62 22.93
CA PRO A 369 13.86 -42.14 22.68
C PRO A 369 14.75 -42.11 23.94
N GLU A 370 15.76 -42.99 23.98
CA GLU A 370 16.76 -43.00 25.05
C GLU A 370 17.79 -41.86 24.88
N GLU A 371 18.19 -41.59 23.64
CA GLU A 371 19.19 -40.56 23.33
C GLU A 371 18.69 -39.16 23.67
N TYR A 372 19.57 -38.35 24.28
CA TYR A 372 19.20 -37.06 24.85
C TYR A 372 18.58 -36.08 23.85
N ILE A 373 19.20 -35.87 22.68
CA ILE A 373 18.70 -34.91 21.68
C ILE A 373 17.33 -35.35 21.12
N PRO A 374 17.18 -36.59 20.61
CA PRO A 374 15.88 -37.12 20.20
C PRO A 374 14.81 -37.08 21.30
N LYS A 375 15.17 -37.43 22.54
CA LYS A 375 14.28 -37.37 23.70
C LYS A 375 13.71 -35.98 23.96
N GLU A 376 14.58 -34.98 24.05
CA GLU A 376 14.16 -33.60 24.28
C GLU A 376 13.42 -33.02 23.08
N PHE A 377 13.74 -33.46 21.86
CA PHE A 377 13.00 -33.09 20.65
C PHE A 377 11.56 -33.61 20.72
N VAL A 378 11.37 -34.91 20.97
CA VAL A 378 10.04 -35.51 21.06
C VAL A 378 9.22 -34.84 22.16
N LYS A 379 9.78 -34.63 23.35
CA LYS A 379 9.11 -33.87 24.42
C LYS A 379 8.68 -32.46 24.00
N THR A 380 9.58 -31.71 23.35
CA THR A 380 9.25 -30.35 22.89
C THR A 380 8.11 -30.38 21.85
N THR A 381 8.13 -31.34 20.92
CA THR A 381 7.04 -31.48 19.94
C THR A 381 5.72 -31.91 20.58
N LEU A 382 5.76 -32.72 21.64
CA LEU A 382 4.58 -33.08 22.42
C LEU A 382 4.00 -31.86 23.14
N GLU A 383 4.83 -31.03 23.76
CA GLU A 383 4.38 -29.78 24.37
C GLU A 383 3.70 -28.87 23.35
N ILE A 384 4.27 -28.73 22.14
CA ILE A 384 3.66 -27.96 21.05
C ILE A 384 2.30 -28.55 20.63
N ARG A 385 2.18 -29.89 20.55
CA ARG A 385 0.93 -30.59 20.22
C ARG A 385 -0.16 -30.37 21.27
N GLU A 386 0.21 -30.39 22.54
CA GLU A 386 -0.74 -30.23 23.65
C GLU A 386 -1.36 -28.82 23.66
N LEU A 387 -0.62 -27.79 23.22
CA LEU A 387 -1.18 -26.44 23.03
C LEU A 387 -2.36 -26.41 22.05
N ARG A 388 -2.45 -27.40 21.15
CA ARG A 388 -3.46 -27.50 20.08
C ARG A 388 -4.64 -28.41 20.42
N SER A 389 -4.54 -29.16 21.52
CA SER A 389 -5.52 -30.19 21.93
C SER A 389 -6.97 -29.69 21.92
N LYS A 390 -7.23 -28.48 22.44
CA LYS A 390 -8.58 -27.90 22.51
C LYS A 390 -9.23 -27.65 21.14
N TYR A 391 -8.44 -27.44 20.09
CA TYR A 391 -8.94 -27.22 18.72
C TYR A 391 -9.12 -28.53 17.95
N LYS A 392 -8.54 -29.62 18.47
CA LYS A 392 -8.48 -30.94 17.82
C LYS A 392 -9.57 -31.92 18.26
N GLN A 393 -10.34 -31.59 19.29
CA GLN A 393 -11.43 -32.46 19.76
C GLN A 393 -12.54 -32.60 18.70
N SER A 394 -12.88 -31.51 17.99
CA SER A 394 -13.93 -31.50 16.97
C SER A 394 -13.42 -31.64 15.54
N SER A 395 -12.10 -31.60 15.32
CA SER A 395 -11.46 -31.61 14.00
C SER A 395 -10.10 -32.30 14.08
N PRO A 396 -9.69 -33.17 13.14
CA PRO A 396 -8.39 -33.84 13.17
C PRO A 396 -7.19 -32.90 12.97
N ILE A 397 -7.44 -31.63 12.65
CA ILE A 397 -6.42 -30.61 12.42
C ILE A 397 -6.87 -29.28 13.00
N VAL A 398 -5.90 -28.40 13.24
CA VAL A 398 -6.19 -26.98 13.48
C VAL A 398 -6.30 -26.26 12.13
N SER A 399 -7.50 -25.77 11.80
CA SER A 399 -7.75 -25.03 10.58
C SER A 399 -7.55 -23.53 10.76
N LYS A 400 -7.36 -22.83 9.64
CA LYS A 400 -7.22 -21.37 9.61
C LYS A 400 -8.43 -20.66 10.23
N GLU A 401 -9.64 -21.14 9.93
CA GLU A 401 -10.92 -20.56 10.36
C GLU A 401 -11.12 -20.69 11.87
N GLN A 402 -10.46 -21.66 12.50
CA GLN A 402 -10.46 -21.79 13.95
C GLN A 402 -9.63 -20.69 14.63
N LEU A 403 -8.53 -20.24 14.01
CA LEU A 403 -7.57 -19.32 14.64
C LEU A 403 -7.70 -17.86 14.23
N ILE A 404 -8.12 -17.60 12.99
CA ILE A 404 -8.16 -16.26 12.40
C ILE A 404 -9.56 -15.67 12.46
N ASP A 405 -9.63 -14.36 12.71
CA ASP A 405 -10.82 -13.54 12.53
C ASP A 405 -10.63 -12.58 11.35
N PRO A 406 -11.25 -12.85 10.19
CA PRO A 406 -11.22 -11.93 9.05
C PRO A 406 -11.79 -10.54 9.38
N GLU A 407 -12.73 -10.44 10.32
CA GLU A 407 -13.35 -9.16 10.70
C GLU A 407 -12.36 -8.22 11.40
N LYS A 408 -11.26 -8.72 11.97
CA LYS A 408 -10.25 -7.85 12.61
C LYS A 408 -9.55 -6.90 11.66
N LEU A 409 -9.45 -7.25 10.38
CA LEU A 409 -8.94 -6.31 9.37
C LEU A 409 -10.07 -5.55 8.66
N ALA A 410 -11.34 -5.76 9.03
CA ALA A 410 -12.41 -4.91 8.52
C ALA A 410 -12.16 -3.44 8.89
N GLN A 411 -12.56 -2.54 8.00
CA GLN A 411 -12.35 -1.09 8.12
C GLN A 411 -12.63 -0.54 9.53
N ARG A 412 -13.78 -0.94 10.12
CA ARG A 412 -14.20 -0.53 11.48
C ARG A 412 -13.19 -0.81 12.59
N ASN A 413 -12.35 -1.84 12.43
CA ASN A 413 -11.38 -2.26 13.44
C ASN A 413 -9.98 -1.66 13.21
N LEU A 414 -9.70 -1.14 12.01
CA LEU A 414 -8.41 -0.54 11.67
C LEU A 414 -8.15 0.77 12.43
N LYS A 415 -9.20 1.55 12.74
CA LYS A 415 -9.12 2.74 13.61
C LYS A 415 -8.47 2.41 14.96
N GLY A 416 -8.96 1.37 15.63
CA GLY A 416 -8.45 0.96 16.95
C GLY A 416 -6.97 0.54 16.90
N LEU A 417 -6.57 -0.16 15.85
CA LEU A 417 -5.18 -0.55 15.61
C LEU A 417 -4.28 0.67 15.38
N VAL A 418 -4.68 1.57 14.48
CA VAL A 418 -3.89 2.76 14.13
C VAL A 418 -3.74 3.69 15.35
N LYS A 419 -4.81 3.89 16.13
CA LYS A 419 -4.73 4.67 17.38
C LYS A 419 -3.81 4.02 18.42
N ARG A 420 -3.84 2.68 18.55
CA ARG A 420 -3.00 1.95 19.52
C ARG A 420 -1.53 2.00 19.15
N VAL A 421 -1.21 1.94 17.86
CA VAL A 421 0.18 1.96 17.37
C VAL A 421 0.49 3.35 16.83
N LYS A 422 0.91 4.25 17.72
CA LYS A 422 1.15 5.68 17.42
C LYS A 422 1.96 5.91 16.14
N THR A 423 2.98 5.11 15.88
CA THR A 423 3.82 5.23 14.67
C THR A 423 3.06 4.98 13.36
N LEU A 424 2.01 4.15 13.34
CA LEU A 424 1.15 4.01 12.17
C LEU A 424 0.35 5.28 11.91
N PHE A 425 -0.23 5.86 12.98
CA PHE A 425 -0.95 7.12 12.89
C PHE A 425 -0.04 8.27 12.43
N ASP A 426 1.15 8.39 13.02
CA ASP A 426 2.15 9.39 12.67
C ASP A 426 2.56 9.31 11.18
N ILE A 427 2.67 8.10 10.62
CA ILE A 427 2.95 7.90 9.19
C ILE A 427 1.76 8.35 8.33
N LEU A 428 0.53 7.94 8.66
CA LEU A 428 -0.65 8.29 7.88
C LEU A 428 -0.90 9.81 7.87
N ILE A 429 -0.80 10.45 9.03
CA ILE A 429 -1.02 11.89 9.15
C ILE A 429 0.07 12.69 8.43
N GLN A 430 1.35 12.30 8.59
CA GLN A 430 2.45 12.98 7.90
C GLN A 430 2.35 12.80 6.37
N LEU A 431 2.05 11.59 5.91
CA LEU A 431 1.87 11.31 4.49
C LEU A 431 0.76 12.19 3.90
N GLN A 432 -0.41 12.25 4.55
CA GLN A 432 -1.51 13.05 4.04
C GLN A 432 -1.24 14.55 4.13
N ASN A 433 -0.55 15.02 5.18
CA ASN A 433 -0.11 16.42 5.29
C ASN A 433 0.80 16.81 4.12
N GLU A 434 1.83 16.00 3.83
CA GLU A 434 2.73 16.30 2.73
C GLU A 434 2.04 16.22 1.37
N MET A 435 1.08 15.30 1.21
CA MET A 435 0.22 15.26 0.01
C MET A 435 -0.63 16.53 -0.13
N ASP A 436 -1.23 17.02 0.97
CA ASP A 436 -2.03 18.24 0.95
C ASP A 436 -1.19 19.46 0.59
N VAL A 437 0.08 19.50 1.03
CA VAL A 437 1.01 20.60 0.71
C VAL A 437 1.58 20.48 -0.70
N ARG A 438 2.09 19.30 -1.11
CA ARG A 438 2.92 19.11 -2.31
C ARG A 438 2.22 18.42 -3.49
N ALA A 439 0.99 17.95 -3.31
CA ALA A 439 0.23 17.07 -4.21
C ALA A 439 0.81 15.65 -4.39
N THR A 440 2.14 15.53 -4.49
CA THR A 440 2.86 14.26 -4.66
C THR A 440 4.01 14.15 -3.66
N ILE A 441 4.32 12.93 -3.25
CA ILE A 441 5.44 12.66 -2.36
C ILE A 441 6.03 11.28 -2.66
N ASP A 442 7.36 11.24 -2.81
CA ASP A 442 8.10 10.00 -2.90
C ASP A 442 8.48 9.46 -1.52
N LYS A 443 8.72 8.16 -1.46
CA LYS A 443 9.05 7.46 -0.22
C LYS A 443 10.37 7.91 0.43
N LYS A 444 11.39 8.28 -0.35
CA LYS A 444 12.68 8.72 0.20
C LYS A 444 12.52 10.05 0.92
N THR A 445 11.73 10.95 0.35
CA THR A 445 11.36 12.22 0.97
C THR A 445 10.59 11.99 2.26
N LEU A 446 9.60 11.08 2.27
CA LEU A 446 8.87 10.76 3.50
C LEU A 446 9.81 10.19 4.60
N LEU A 447 10.72 9.27 4.25
CA LEU A 447 11.68 8.71 5.20
C LEU A 447 12.65 9.76 5.76
N SER A 448 13.06 10.74 4.95
CA SER A 448 13.96 11.81 5.40
C SER A 448 13.29 12.74 6.43
N ILE A 449 11.98 12.98 6.30
CA ILE A 449 11.18 13.73 7.28
C ILE A 449 11.13 13.00 8.64
N PHE A 450 10.96 11.67 8.63
CA PHE A 450 10.96 10.92 9.89
C PHE A 450 12.35 10.86 10.53
N LYS A 451 13.39 10.78 9.71
CA LYS A 451 14.78 10.84 10.17
C LYS A 451 15.11 12.17 10.84
N SER A 452 14.63 13.29 10.31
CA SER A 452 14.84 14.61 10.92
C SER A 452 14.13 14.77 12.27
N LYS A 453 13.10 13.97 12.53
CA LYS A 453 12.39 13.89 13.82
C LYS A 453 13.03 12.91 14.82
N ASN A 454 14.26 12.46 14.57
CA ASN A 454 14.98 11.46 15.39
C ASN A 454 14.23 10.14 15.59
N GLN A 455 13.36 9.75 14.64
CA GLN A 455 12.70 8.45 14.68
C GLN A 455 13.57 7.37 14.03
N ASP A 456 13.46 6.13 14.52
CA ASP A 456 14.18 4.98 13.98
C ASP A 456 13.71 4.69 12.54
N GLU A 457 14.60 4.92 11.56
CA GLU A 457 14.34 4.74 10.13
C GLU A 457 13.89 3.30 9.80
N GLU A 458 14.43 2.30 10.49
CA GLU A 458 14.07 0.89 10.26
C GLU A 458 12.69 0.58 10.83
N LEU A 459 12.34 1.15 11.99
CA LEU A 459 10.99 1.05 12.53
C LEU A 459 9.96 1.68 11.58
N ILE A 460 10.27 2.85 10.99
CA ILE A 460 9.37 3.51 10.03
C ILE A 460 9.22 2.68 8.76
N LYS A 461 10.30 2.13 8.20
CA LYS A 461 10.21 1.21 7.05
C LYS A 461 9.34 0.00 7.35
N LYS A 462 9.47 -0.58 8.55
CA LYS A 462 8.65 -1.70 9.03
C LYS A 462 7.17 -1.32 9.12
N ARG A 463 6.85 -0.19 9.75
CA ARG A 463 5.47 0.33 9.87
C ARG A 463 4.87 0.72 8.51
N PHE A 464 5.68 1.20 7.57
CA PHE A 464 5.25 1.45 6.20
C PHE A 464 4.83 0.16 5.48
N ARG A 465 5.60 -0.93 5.62
CA ARG A 465 5.20 -2.24 5.10
C ARG A 465 3.88 -2.72 5.69
N TRP A 466 3.64 -2.46 6.97
CA TRP A 466 2.37 -2.78 7.61
C TRP A 466 1.19 -2.01 7.01
N LEU A 467 1.32 -0.70 6.83
CA LEU A 467 0.27 0.11 6.22
C LEU A 467 -0.05 -0.37 4.79
N LYS A 468 0.97 -0.80 4.02
CA LYS A 468 0.80 -1.39 2.70
C LYS A 468 0.08 -2.73 2.78
N PHE A 469 0.46 -3.59 3.73
CA PHE A 469 -0.21 -4.86 3.99
C PHE A 469 -1.70 -4.67 4.35
N LEU A 470 -2.00 -3.66 5.16
CA LEU A 470 -3.36 -3.27 5.55
C LEU A 470 -4.14 -2.54 4.43
N LYS A 471 -3.53 -2.34 3.24
CA LYS A 471 -4.09 -1.57 2.13
C LYS A 471 -4.50 -0.13 2.53
N LEU A 472 -3.85 0.47 3.52
CA LEU A 472 -4.06 1.86 3.93
C LEU A 472 -3.24 2.83 3.07
N ILE A 473 -2.12 2.35 2.53
CA ILE A 473 -1.28 3.07 1.58
C ILE A 473 -1.08 2.25 0.32
N GLU A 474 -0.85 2.96 -0.78
CA GLU A 474 -0.37 2.40 -2.04
C GLU A 474 0.87 3.17 -2.50
N GLU A 475 1.68 2.49 -3.30
CA GLU A 475 2.99 2.97 -3.77
C GLU A 475 3.06 2.57 -5.25
N ASP A 476 3.16 3.58 -6.12
CA ASP A 476 3.48 3.38 -7.53
C ASP A 476 5.02 3.39 -7.73
N GLU A 477 5.52 3.49 -8.97
CA GLU A 477 6.97 3.47 -9.21
C GLU A 477 7.73 4.63 -8.55
N ILE A 478 7.06 5.74 -8.24
CA ILE A 478 7.67 7.00 -7.79
C ILE A 478 7.03 7.52 -6.50
N ASN A 479 5.70 7.49 -6.40
CA ASN A 479 4.91 8.16 -5.39
C ASN A 479 4.25 7.20 -4.40
N VAL A 480 3.94 7.74 -3.23
CA VAL A 480 3.19 7.07 -2.18
C VAL A 480 1.93 7.88 -1.89
N GLN A 481 0.79 7.20 -1.72
CA GLN A 481 -0.46 7.87 -1.33
C GLN A 481 -1.33 7.03 -0.39
N LEU A 482 -2.22 7.70 0.33
CA LEU A 482 -3.30 7.03 1.06
C LEU A 482 -4.33 6.46 0.09
N THR A 483 -4.72 5.21 0.30
CA THR A 483 -5.89 4.63 -0.37
C THR A 483 -7.17 5.30 0.17
N LYS A 484 -8.31 5.06 -0.48
CA LYS A 484 -9.62 5.48 0.06
C LYS A 484 -9.84 4.97 1.49
N LEU A 485 -9.52 3.69 1.73
CA LEU A 485 -9.60 3.08 3.06
C LEU A 485 -8.65 3.78 4.05
N GLY A 486 -7.42 4.11 3.61
CA GLY A 486 -6.46 4.87 4.40
C GLY A 486 -6.98 6.23 4.85
N LYS A 487 -7.61 6.98 3.94
CA LYS A 487 -8.21 8.29 4.22
C LYS A 487 -9.38 8.18 5.20
N ASP A 488 -10.28 7.22 4.99
CA ASP A 488 -11.43 6.99 5.88
C ASP A 488 -10.97 6.61 7.31
N VAL A 489 -9.98 5.72 7.43
CA VAL A 489 -9.41 5.34 8.73
C VAL A 489 -8.72 6.52 9.41
N LEU A 490 -7.97 7.34 8.65
CA LEU A 490 -7.33 8.54 9.17
C LEU A 490 -8.37 9.57 9.66
N LEU A 491 -9.44 9.79 8.89
CA LEU A 491 -10.56 10.65 9.27
C LEU A 491 -11.17 10.21 10.60
N GLU A 492 -11.48 8.92 10.74
CA GLU A 492 -12.01 8.37 11.99
C GLU A 492 -11.05 8.49 13.17
N CYS A 493 -9.74 8.42 12.91
CA CYS A 493 -8.71 8.59 13.94
C CYS A 493 -8.63 10.05 14.43
N CYS A 494 -8.77 11.02 13.52
CA CYS A 494 -8.67 12.44 13.81
C CYS A 494 -9.98 13.09 14.29
N ALA A 495 -11.13 12.45 14.09
CA ALA A 495 -12.45 13.03 14.35
C ALA A 495 -12.62 13.67 15.74
N ASP A 496 -12.12 13.02 16.81
CA ASP A 496 -12.24 13.53 18.18
C ASP A 496 -11.46 14.85 18.35
N ASN A 497 -10.23 14.92 17.81
CA ASN A 497 -9.39 16.12 17.83
C ASN A 497 -10.00 17.24 16.97
N PHE A 498 -10.61 16.88 15.84
CA PHE A 498 -11.30 17.82 14.96
C PHE A 498 -12.53 18.43 15.62
N ALA A 499 -13.33 17.62 16.31
CA ALA A 499 -14.47 18.11 17.08
C ALA A 499 -14.04 19.10 18.17
N GLU A 500 -12.93 18.83 18.86
CA GLU A 500 -12.38 19.74 19.87
C GLU A 500 -11.91 21.07 19.27
N LEU A 501 -11.19 21.03 18.13
CA LEU A 501 -10.77 22.22 17.41
C LEU A 501 -11.98 23.10 17.02
N CYS A 502 -13.05 22.47 16.52
CA CYS A 502 -14.26 23.14 16.06
C CYS A 502 -15.01 23.89 17.18
N LYS A 503 -15.02 23.36 18.41
CA LYS A 503 -15.74 23.99 19.55
C LYS A 503 -15.34 25.44 19.81
N SER A 504 -14.07 25.77 19.54
CA SER A 504 -13.48 27.09 19.84
C SER A 504 -13.56 28.09 18.68
N LYS A 505 -14.08 27.67 17.51
CA LYS A 505 -14.02 28.44 16.27
C LYS A 505 -15.41 28.72 15.73
N GLU A 506 -15.58 29.96 15.31
CA GLU A 506 -16.80 30.46 14.66
C GLU A 506 -16.67 30.47 13.12
N VAL A 507 -15.44 30.71 12.64
CA VAL A 507 -15.05 30.61 11.23
C VAL A 507 -13.82 29.72 11.15
N ILE A 508 -13.82 28.81 10.18
CA ILE A 508 -12.72 27.89 9.91
C ILE A 508 -12.20 28.15 8.50
N LYS A 509 -10.94 28.59 8.40
CA LYS A 509 -10.19 28.71 7.14
C LYS A 509 -9.19 27.56 7.08
N LEU A 510 -9.20 26.76 6.03
CA LEU A 510 -8.32 25.58 5.93
C LEU A 510 -6.83 25.96 5.97
N GLU A 511 -6.45 27.12 5.44
CA GLU A 511 -5.08 27.65 5.49
C GLU A 511 -4.57 27.91 6.92
N ASP A 512 -5.46 28.29 7.84
CA ASP A 512 -5.10 28.52 9.25
C ASP A 512 -4.92 27.19 9.98
N VAL A 513 -5.62 26.16 9.53
CA VAL A 513 -5.53 24.80 10.04
C VAL A 513 -4.25 24.12 9.56
N GLU A 514 -3.87 24.33 8.29
CA GLU A 514 -2.64 23.81 7.68
C GLU A 514 -1.38 24.19 8.47
N LYS A 515 -1.33 25.41 9.02
CA LYS A 515 -0.23 25.91 9.87
C LYS A 515 0.04 25.03 11.10
N TYR A 516 -0.94 24.25 11.55
CA TYR A 516 -0.82 23.33 12.68
C TYR A 516 -0.49 21.89 12.25
N GLN A 517 -0.09 21.66 11.00
CA GLN A 517 0.19 20.33 10.44
C GLN A 517 -1.02 19.39 10.54
N ILE A 518 -2.21 19.93 10.31
CA ILE A 518 -3.46 19.16 10.23
C ILE A 518 -3.79 18.90 8.76
N PRO A 519 -4.09 17.67 8.34
CA PRO A 519 -4.37 17.39 6.93
C PRO A 519 -5.68 18.06 6.51
N THR A 520 -5.56 19.09 5.68
CA THR A 520 -6.66 19.96 5.27
C THR A 520 -7.70 19.21 4.42
N SER A 521 -7.29 18.20 3.66
CA SER A 521 -8.21 17.37 2.88
C SER A 521 -9.10 16.50 3.76
N VAL A 522 -8.51 15.87 4.79
CA VAL A 522 -9.23 15.04 5.77
C VAL A 522 -10.12 15.90 6.65
N PHE A 523 -9.63 17.08 7.06
CA PHE A 523 -10.42 18.02 7.85
C PHE A 523 -11.59 18.61 7.05
N SER A 524 -11.40 18.95 5.77
CA SER A 524 -12.49 19.36 4.87
C SER A 524 -13.56 18.27 4.74
N GLN A 525 -13.15 17.00 4.64
CA GLN A 525 -14.09 15.87 4.63
C GLN A 525 -14.85 15.73 5.97
N TYR A 526 -14.19 15.96 7.10
CA TYR A 526 -14.86 16.03 8.41
C TYR A 526 -15.93 17.13 8.44
N LEU A 527 -15.59 18.34 7.96
CA LEU A 527 -16.50 19.49 7.92
C LEU A 527 -17.72 19.25 7.02
N LYS A 528 -17.53 18.55 5.89
CA LYS A 528 -18.64 18.12 5.00
C LYS A 528 -19.62 17.16 5.67
N ASN A 529 -19.17 16.42 6.68
CA ASN A 529 -19.96 15.38 7.36
C ASN A 529 -20.58 15.85 8.68
N THR A 530 -20.31 17.09 9.13
CA THR A 530 -20.90 17.64 10.36
C THR A 530 -22.04 18.60 10.05
N ASP A 531 -23.03 18.63 10.93
CA ASP A 531 -24.13 19.59 10.88
C ASP A 531 -23.80 20.94 11.53
N GLU A 532 -22.63 21.11 12.15
CA GLU A 532 -22.29 22.32 12.90
C GLU A 532 -21.88 23.50 12.00
N PHE A 533 -21.29 23.20 10.83
CA PHE A 533 -20.74 24.19 9.91
C PHE A 533 -21.43 24.10 8.54
N HIS A 534 -21.37 25.19 7.78
CA HIS A 534 -21.72 25.22 6.37
C HIS A 534 -20.63 25.95 5.58
N PRO A 535 -20.45 25.61 4.30
CA PRO A 535 -19.51 26.33 3.45
C PRO A 535 -19.96 27.79 3.28
N LEU A 536 -18.99 28.70 3.19
CA LEU A 536 -19.25 30.10 2.83
C LEU A 536 -19.80 30.17 1.40
N LYS A 537 -20.80 31.03 1.14
CA LYS A 537 -21.38 31.22 -0.19
C LYS A 537 -20.69 32.37 -0.91
N LEU A 538 -20.10 32.10 -2.07
CA LEU A 538 -19.49 33.12 -2.93
C LEU A 538 -20.55 33.83 -3.78
N ASN A 539 -21.53 33.08 -4.28
CA ASN A 539 -22.73 33.58 -4.96
C ASN A 539 -23.84 32.51 -4.85
N ASP A 540 -24.98 32.73 -5.51
CA ASP A 540 -26.13 31.80 -5.45
C ASP A 540 -25.81 30.37 -5.92
N ASN A 541 -24.76 30.20 -6.73
CA ASN A 541 -24.41 28.94 -7.38
C ASN A 541 -23.08 28.33 -6.91
N VAL A 542 -22.25 29.06 -6.16
CA VAL A 542 -20.88 28.65 -5.79
C VAL A 542 -20.69 28.71 -4.28
N GLN A 543 -20.32 27.57 -3.70
CA GLN A 543 -19.96 27.41 -2.29
C GLN A 543 -18.47 27.08 -2.19
N THR A 544 -17.79 27.59 -1.17
CA THR A 544 -16.37 27.27 -1.00
C THR A 544 -16.13 26.02 -0.18
N ALA A 545 -15.10 25.25 -0.52
CA ALA A 545 -14.64 24.11 0.25
C ALA A 545 -13.51 24.47 1.24
N THR A 546 -12.99 25.71 1.16
CA THR A 546 -11.81 26.18 1.90
C THR A 546 -12.16 27.03 3.12
N VAL A 547 -13.38 27.57 3.18
CA VAL A 547 -13.87 28.39 4.31
C VAL A 547 -15.25 27.91 4.77
N TRP A 548 -15.36 27.68 6.07
CA TRP A 548 -16.54 27.13 6.72
C TRP A 548 -17.00 28.03 7.86
N ILE A 549 -18.31 28.27 7.95
CA ILE A 549 -18.95 29.14 8.94
C ILE A 549 -19.85 28.29 9.84
N LYS A 550 -19.79 28.56 11.14
CA LYS A 550 -20.65 27.90 12.12
C LYS A 550 -22.10 28.34 11.93
N LYS A 551 -23.04 27.38 11.91
CA LYS A 551 -24.47 27.67 11.73
C LYS A 551 -24.97 28.66 12.79
N GLY A 552 -25.64 29.71 12.35
CA GLY A 552 -26.21 30.75 13.22
C GLY A 552 -25.26 31.91 13.54
N ASN A 553 -24.09 31.97 12.91
CA ASN A 553 -23.18 33.10 13.05
C ASN A 553 -22.89 33.79 11.71
N ASP A 554 -23.31 35.05 11.59
CA ASP A 554 -23.08 35.89 10.40
C ASP A 554 -21.99 36.95 10.61
N ARG A 555 -21.32 36.97 11.78
CA ARG A 555 -20.31 38.00 12.09
C ARG A 555 -19.01 37.77 11.30
N GLY A 556 -18.52 38.83 10.66
CA GLY A 556 -17.25 38.82 9.92
C GLY A 556 -17.35 38.21 8.51
N TYR A 557 -18.56 37.96 8.01
CA TYR A 557 -18.80 37.35 6.69
C TYR A 557 -18.13 38.13 5.55
N GLU A 558 -18.31 39.45 5.51
CA GLU A 558 -17.79 40.31 4.44
C GLU A 558 -16.26 40.37 4.42
N GLU A 559 -15.61 40.46 5.59
CA GLU A 559 -14.14 40.49 5.70
C GLU A 559 -13.53 39.17 5.19
N VAL A 560 -14.13 38.04 5.58
CA VAL A 560 -13.68 36.71 5.16
C VAL A 560 -13.89 36.50 3.67
N LEU A 561 -15.01 37.00 3.12
CA LEU A 561 -15.29 36.95 1.69
C LEU A 561 -14.28 37.78 0.89
N ASP A 562 -13.97 39.00 1.34
CA ASP A 562 -12.99 39.88 0.70
C ASP A 562 -11.58 39.25 0.66
N GLU A 563 -11.14 38.63 1.75
CA GLU A 563 -9.88 37.88 1.77
C GLU A 563 -9.85 36.72 0.77
N LEU A 564 -10.94 35.96 0.67
CA LEU A 564 -11.04 34.82 -0.25
C LEU A 564 -11.02 35.30 -1.71
N VAL A 565 -11.74 36.38 -2.02
CA VAL A 565 -11.73 37.00 -3.35
C VAL A 565 -10.32 37.46 -3.72
N LYS A 566 -9.62 38.16 -2.82
CA LYS A 566 -8.22 38.59 -3.03
C LYS A 566 -7.28 37.42 -3.36
N LYS A 567 -7.45 36.26 -2.71
CA LYS A 567 -6.64 35.07 -3.01
C LYS A 567 -6.94 34.49 -4.38
N ARG A 568 -8.22 34.42 -4.76
CA ARG A 568 -8.62 33.99 -6.12
C ARG A 568 -8.04 34.91 -7.18
N GLU A 569 -8.10 36.23 -6.97
CA GLU A 569 -7.51 37.21 -7.87
C GLU A 569 -5.99 37.05 -7.99
N LYS A 570 -5.31 36.76 -6.87
CA LYS A 570 -3.87 36.47 -6.87
C LYS A 570 -3.54 35.20 -7.67
N ILE A 571 -4.32 34.13 -7.57
CA ILE A 571 -4.17 32.92 -8.41
C ILE A 571 -4.29 33.29 -9.89
N LEU A 572 -5.34 34.02 -10.27
CA LEU A 572 -5.57 34.45 -11.65
C LEU A 572 -4.46 35.39 -12.15
N GLU A 573 -3.89 36.24 -11.29
CA GLU A 573 -2.75 37.08 -11.62
C GLU A 573 -1.49 36.26 -11.92
N ILE A 574 -1.18 35.25 -11.08
CA ILE A 574 -0.05 34.35 -11.31
C ILE A 574 -0.25 33.59 -12.63
N MET A 575 -1.43 33.01 -12.85
CA MET A 575 -1.77 32.33 -14.11
C MET A 575 -1.73 33.27 -15.32
N GLY A 576 -2.12 34.53 -15.14
CA GLY A 576 -2.10 35.59 -16.14
C GLY A 576 -0.68 36.05 -16.50
N SER A 577 0.31 35.80 -15.63
CA SER A 577 1.72 36.14 -15.86
C SER A 577 2.46 35.16 -16.77
N VAL A 578 1.85 34.01 -17.09
CA VAL A 578 2.42 32.98 -17.96
C VAL A 578 1.52 32.69 -19.16
N ARG A 579 2.09 32.14 -20.23
CA ARG A 579 1.38 31.79 -21.48
C ARG A 579 0.92 30.34 -21.55
N TYR A 580 1.42 29.49 -20.66
CA TYR A 580 1.17 28.05 -20.67
C TYR A 580 0.30 27.65 -19.46
N PRO A 581 -0.41 26.52 -19.54
CA PRO A 581 -1.13 25.96 -18.39
C PRO A 581 -0.20 25.72 -17.20
N VAL A 582 -0.68 25.98 -15.99
CA VAL A 582 0.08 25.78 -14.75
C VAL A 582 -0.41 24.56 -14.00
N THR A 583 0.45 23.97 -13.18
CA THR A 583 0.04 22.93 -12.22
C THR A 583 -0.29 23.56 -10.87
N VAL A 584 -1.04 22.82 -10.04
CA VAL A 584 -1.32 23.19 -8.65
C VAL A 584 -0.03 23.39 -7.85
N GLN A 585 0.94 22.50 -8.05
CA GLN A 585 2.25 22.58 -7.39
C GLN A 585 2.99 23.88 -7.74
N MET A 586 3.01 24.27 -9.03
CA MET A 586 3.64 25.53 -9.45
C MET A 586 3.00 26.73 -8.72
N LEU A 587 1.67 26.77 -8.61
CA LEU A 587 0.98 27.84 -7.91
C LEU A 587 1.33 27.86 -6.41
N SER A 588 1.42 26.69 -5.77
CA SER A 588 1.82 26.59 -4.36
C SER A 588 3.24 27.14 -4.13
N GLU A 589 4.19 26.82 -5.03
CA GLU A 589 5.54 27.37 -4.99
C GLU A 589 5.58 28.90 -5.18
N TYR A 590 4.69 29.47 -6.01
CA TYR A 590 4.57 30.93 -6.15
C TYR A 590 4.08 31.59 -4.85
N PHE A 591 3.07 31.01 -4.21
CA PHE A 591 2.53 31.48 -2.94
C PHE A 591 3.58 31.41 -1.82
N GLU A 592 4.35 30.34 -1.77
CA GLU A 592 5.44 30.16 -0.80
C GLU A 592 6.57 31.20 -0.99
N ARG A 593 6.95 31.53 -2.24
CA ARG A 593 7.93 32.59 -2.52
C ARG A 593 7.47 33.97 -2.06
N ASP A 594 6.16 34.24 -2.11
CA ASP A 594 5.55 35.49 -1.66
C ASP A 594 5.31 35.51 -0.13
N GLY A 595 5.75 34.48 0.60
CA GLY A 595 5.60 34.37 2.07
C GLY A 595 4.18 34.00 2.52
N ASN A 596 3.28 33.66 1.59
CA ASN A 596 1.91 33.27 1.87
C ASN A 596 1.77 31.76 1.68
N HIS A 597 2.01 30.96 2.71
CA HIS A 597 1.89 29.50 2.60
C HIS A 597 0.47 29.08 2.21
N LEU A 598 0.34 28.34 1.11
CA LEU A 598 -0.92 27.80 0.62
C LEU A 598 -0.69 26.43 -0.03
N GLY A 599 -1.10 25.36 0.66
CA GLY A 599 -0.94 23.99 0.19
C GLY A 599 -1.66 23.69 -1.12
N SER A 600 -1.14 22.69 -1.84
CA SER A 600 -1.68 22.22 -3.12
C SER A 600 -3.16 21.84 -3.05
N PHE A 601 -3.61 21.20 -1.96
CA PHE A 601 -5.03 20.84 -1.78
C PHE A 601 -5.92 22.09 -1.77
N ILE A 602 -5.55 23.13 -1.00
CA ILE A 602 -6.33 24.37 -0.91
C ILE A 602 -6.38 25.07 -2.27
N ILE A 603 -5.25 25.15 -2.97
CA ILE A 603 -5.19 25.71 -4.33
C ILE A 603 -6.08 24.95 -5.29
N SER A 604 -6.10 23.61 -5.21
CA SER A 604 -6.95 22.77 -6.05
C SER A 604 -8.44 23.05 -5.81
N GLU A 605 -8.87 23.20 -4.55
CA GLU A 605 -10.26 23.56 -4.23
C GLU A 605 -10.59 24.97 -4.75
N LEU A 606 -9.71 25.97 -4.54
CA LEU A 606 -9.90 27.33 -5.06
C LEU A 606 -9.99 27.36 -6.60
N LEU A 607 -9.15 26.61 -7.30
CA LEU A 607 -9.21 26.51 -8.76
C LEU A 607 -10.50 25.85 -9.24
N THR A 608 -11.03 24.88 -8.47
CA THR A 608 -12.33 24.27 -8.76
C THR A 608 -13.45 25.29 -8.61
N GLU A 609 -13.43 26.10 -7.55
CA GLU A 609 -14.37 27.22 -7.35
C GLU A 609 -14.27 28.28 -8.47
N ILE A 610 -13.05 28.62 -8.93
CA ILE A 610 -12.81 29.55 -10.05
C ILE A 610 -13.26 28.95 -11.40
N LYS A 611 -13.20 27.62 -11.54
CA LYS A 611 -13.69 26.92 -12.73
C LYS A 611 -15.21 26.96 -12.80
N GLU A 612 -15.90 26.87 -11.66
CA GLU A 612 -17.36 27.01 -11.60
C GLU A 612 -17.83 28.41 -12.00
N THR A 613 -17.03 29.45 -11.78
CA THR A 613 -17.28 30.81 -12.30
C THR A 613 -16.87 31.00 -13.77
N GLY A 614 -16.35 29.96 -14.43
CA GLY A 614 -15.98 29.98 -15.85
C GLY A 614 -14.66 30.69 -16.16
N GLU A 615 -13.89 31.08 -15.14
CA GLU A 615 -12.67 31.88 -15.32
C GLU A 615 -11.45 31.02 -15.68
N VAL A 616 -11.43 29.74 -15.30
CA VAL A 616 -10.35 28.79 -15.63
C VAL A 616 -10.91 27.49 -16.19
N ARG A 617 -10.05 26.70 -16.85
CA ARG A 617 -10.36 25.35 -17.36
C ARG A 617 -9.27 24.38 -16.92
N SER A 618 -9.62 23.11 -16.76
CA SER A 618 -8.66 22.06 -16.39
C SER A 618 -8.62 20.93 -17.40
N SER A 619 -7.44 20.35 -17.60
CA SER A 619 -7.18 19.16 -18.39
C SER A 619 -6.15 18.30 -17.64
N GLY A 620 -6.61 17.27 -16.92
CA GLY A 620 -5.78 16.56 -15.94
C GLY A 620 -5.29 17.53 -14.86
N ASP A 621 -3.99 17.47 -14.54
CA ASP A 621 -3.35 18.33 -13.53
C ASP A 621 -2.99 19.73 -14.03
N SER A 622 -3.31 20.04 -15.30
CA SER A 622 -3.00 21.33 -15.93
C SER A 622 -4.21 22.25 -15.89
N TRP A 623 -3.98 23.47 -15.41
CA TRP A 623 -4.97 24.53 -15.29
C TRP A 623 -4.64 25.67 -16.24
N GLU A 624 -5.60 26.02 -17.09
CA GLU A 624 -5.49 27.08 -18.07
C GLU A 624 -6.37 28.26 -17.66
N TYR A 625 -5.82 29.47 -17.70
CA TYR A 625 -6.58 30.70 -17.68
C TYR A 625 -6.85 31.12 -19.14
N PRO A 626 -8.00 30.79 -19.73
CA PRO A 626 -8.24 30.94 -21.17
C PRO A 626 -8.32 32.41 -21.59
N VAL A 627 -8.03 32.64 -22.88
CA VAL A 627 -7.92 33.99 -23.48
C VAL A 627 -9.13 34.88 -23.21
N HIS A 628 -10.35 34.38 -23.41
CA HIS A 628 -11.58 35.17 -23.19
C HIS A 628 -11.70 35.62 -21.73
N ALA A 629 -11.42 34.73 -20.78
CA ALA A 629 -11.49 35.04 -19.36
C ALA A 629 -10.39 36.04 -18.94
N ARG A 630 -9.18 35.94 -19.50
CA ARG A 630 -8.11 36.94 -19.29
C ARG A 630 -8.53 38.34 -19.76
N ILE A 631 -9.14 38.43 -20.93
CA ILE A 631 -9.62 39.69 -21.50
C ILE A 631 -10.73 40.26 -20.59
N HIS A 632 -11.69 39.43 -20.18
CA HIS A 632 -12.74 39.84 -19.25
C HIS A 632 -12.18 40.32 -17.91
N GLY A 633 -11.21 39.59 -17.34
CA GLY A 633 -10.52 39.97 -16.11
C GLY A 633 -9.74 41.29 -16.22
N LEU A 634 -9.19 41.61 -17.39
CA LEU A 634 -8.52 42.90 -17.64
C LEU A 634 -9.49 44.07 -17.47
N PHE A 635 -10.69 44.00 -18.06
CA PHE A 635 -11.71 45.04 -17.93
C PHE A 635 -12.29 45.13 -16.52
N LYS A 636 -12.35 44.01 -15.79
CA LYS A 636 -12.77 44.00 -14.39
C LYS A 636 -11.73 44.67 -13.47
N LYS A 637 -10.43 44.41 -13.70
CA LYS A 637 -9.32 44.96 -12.90
C LYS A 637 -9.11 46.46 -13.17
N TYR A 638 -9.39 46.91 -14.39
CA TYR A 638 -9.23 48.31 -14.81
C TYR A 638 -10.51 48.81 -15.49
N PRO A 639 -11.59 49.02 -14.74
CA PRO A 639 -12.89 49.35 -15.32
C PRO A 639 -12.94 50.76 -15.94
N ASP A 640 -12.02 51.64 -15.54
CA ASP A 640 -11.88 53.01 -16.04
C ASP A 640 -10.92 53.15 -17.23
N ASP A 641 -10.13 52.12 -17.52
CA ASP A 641 -9.09 52.19 -18.55
C ASP A 641 -9.63 51.86 -19.95
N TRP A 642 -9.10 52.57 -20.95
CA TRP A 642 -9.35 52.29 -22.36
C TRP A 642 -8.25 51.40 -22.96
N PHE A 643 -8.65 50.33 -23.64
CA PHE A 643 -7.74 49.35 -24.21
C PHE A 643 -7.93 49.20 -25.72
N ASP A 644 -6.85 49.26 -26.50
CA ASP A 644 -6.83 48.78 -27.89
C ASP A 644 -6.39 47.31 -27.95
N VAL A 645 -6.57 46.66 -29.11
CA VAL A 645 -6.25 45.23 -29.30
C VAL A 645 -4.76 44.93 -29.03
N GLU A 646 -3.84 45.83 -29.38
CA GLU A 646 -2.41 45.61 -29.15
C GLU A 646 -2.06 45.66 -27.65
N VAL A 647 -2.65 46.60 -26.91
CA VAL A 647 -2.52 46.70 -25.47
C VAL A 647 -3.15 45.48 -24.78
N ILE A 648 -4.31 45.00 -25.25
CA ILE A 648 -4.96 43.79 -24.71
C ILE A 648 -4.06 42.57 -24.93
N CYS A 649 -3.55 42.37 -26.14
CA CYS A 649 -2.65 41.26 -26.44
C CYS A 649 -1.38 41.31 -25.57
N LYS A 650 -0.81 42.52 -25.37
CA LYS A 650 0.36 42.71 -24.51
C LYS A 650 0.05 42.42 -23.03
N LYS A 651 -1.02 43.00 -22.47
CA LYS A 651 -1.38 42.86 -21.04
C LYS A 651 -1.87 41.45 -20.69
N CYS A 652 -2.50 40.73 -21.63
CA CYS A 652 -2.98 39.36 -21.43
C CYS A 652 -1.99 38.27 -21.89
N LEU A 653 -0.80 38.68 -22.37
CA LEU A 653 0.25 37.81 -22.92
C LEU A 653 -0.20 36.93 -24.11
N ILE A 654 -1.07 37.46 -24.98
CA ILE A 654 -1.59 36.77 -26.16
C ILE A 654 -0.66 37.00 -27.35
N SER A 655 -0.33 35.95 -28.10
CA SER A 655 0.48 36.08 -29.33
C SER A 655 -0.25 36.90 -30.40
N LYS A 656 0.47 37.73 -31.16
CA LYS A 656 -0.09 38.55 -32.26
C LYS A 656 -0.82 37.70 -33.31
N GLU A 657 -0.44 36.44 -33.48
CA GLU A 657 -1.10 35.46 -34.36
C GLU A 657 -2.55 35.15 -33.96
N HIS A 658 -2.94 35.49 -32.72
CA HIS A 658 -4.28 35.27 -32.18
C HIS A 658 -5.13 36.56 -32.11
N ASN A 659 -4.74 37.65 -32.75
CA ASN A 659 -5.50 38.91 -32.77
C ASN A 659 -6.97 38.69 -33.19
N TRP A 660 -7.22 37.84 -34.18
CA TRP A 660 -8.57 37.50 -34.65
C TRP A 660 -9.44 36.86 -33.55
N LYS A 661 -8.86 36.09 -32.62
CA LYS A 661 -9.59 35.52 -31.48
C LYS A 661 -9.94 36.61 -30.47
N VAL A 662 -9.04 37.57 -30.26
CA VAL A 662 -9.27 38.71 -29.36
C VAL A 662 -10.41 39.57 -29.87
N GLU A 663 -10.39 39.93 -31.16
CA GLU A 663 -11.48 40.68 -31.79
C GLU A 663 -12.81 39.95 -31.70
N LYS A 664 -12.83 38.64 -31.95
CA LYS A 664 -14.05 37.83 -31.78
C LYS A 664 -14.61 37.93 -30.35
N TYR A 665 -13.78 37.70 -29.33
CA TYR A 665 -14.24 37.77 -27.94
C TYR A 665 -14.69 39.18 -27.53
N LEU A 666 -14.04 40.23 -28.04
CA LEU A 666 -14.46 41.61 -27.78
C LEU A 666 -15.84 41.90 -28.39
N SER A 667 -16.10 41.42 -29.60
CA SER A 667 -17.45 41.48 -30.19
C SER A 667 -18.48 40.72 -29.34
N ASP A 668 -18.16 39.50 -28.91
CA ASP A 668 -19.04 38.71 -28.04
C ASP A 668 -19.33 39.45 -26.70
N PHE A 669 -18.32 40.12 -26.13
CA PHE A 669 -18.47 40.91 -24.90
C PHE A 669 -19.26 42.22 -25.11
N GLU A 670 -19.19 42.81 -26.29
CA GLU A 670 -19.99 43.97 -26.67
C GLU A 670 -21.46 43.61 -26.87
N GLU A 671 -21.74 42.50 -27.55
CA GLU A 671 -23.09 41.96 -27.75
C GLU A 671 -23.77 41.60 -26.42
N THR A 672 -22.99 41.08 -25.46
CA THR A 672 -23.47 40.78 -24.10
C THR A 672 -23.54 42.01 -23.18
N GLY A 673 -23.13 43.18 -23.67
CA GLY A 673 -23.22 44.45 -22.94
C GLY A 673 -22.17 44.65 -21.85
N ASN A 674 -21.13 43.80 -21.78
CA ASN A 674 -20.10 43.87 -20.74
C ASN A 674 -19.06 44.96 -21.00
N ILE A 675 -18.79 45.25 -22.28
CA ILE A 675 -17.88 46.30 -22.74
C ILE A 675 -18.53 47.14 -23.84
N LYS A 676 -17.99 48.35 -24.07
CA LYS A 676 -18.39 49.23 -25.17
C LYS A 676 -17.17 49.67 -25.97
N LYS A 677 -17.34 49.80 -27.28
CA LYS A 677 -16.32 50.31 -28.20
C LYS A 677 -16.47 51.80 -28.45
N ASN A 678 -15.35 52.53 -28.45
CA ASN A 678 -15.26 53.89 -28.98
C ASN A 678 -13.90 54.11 -29.64
N ASN A 679 -13.86 54.63 -30.87
CA ASN A 679 -12.63 54.95 -31.61
C ASN A 679 -11.57 53.82 -31.64
N GLY A 680 -12.01 52.57 -31.84
CA GLY A 680 -11.13 51.40 -31.89
C GLY A 680 -10.59 50.94 -30.53
N LYS A 681 -11.00 51.60 -29.43
CA LYS A 681 -10.68 51.22 -28.06
C LYS A 681 -11.93 50.71 -27.33
N TRP A 682 -11.68 49.92 -26.31
CA TRP A 682 -12.69 49.21 -25.53
C TRP A 682 -12.58 49.61 -24.07
N ILE A 683 -13.71 49.67 -23.38
CA ILE A 683 -13.80 49.94 -21.93
C ILE A 683 -14.98 49.15 -21.34
N SER A 684 -14.99 48.94 -20.02
CA SER A 684 -16.15 48.40 -19.32
C SER A 684 -17.39 49.27 -19.52
N SER A 685 -18.53 48.64 -19.79
CA SER A 685 -19.81 49.34 -19.98
C SER A 685 -20.25 50.17 -18.79
N LEU A 686 -19.88 49.75 -17.56
CA LEU A 686 -20.24 50.40 -16.30
C LEU A 686 -19.74 51.84 -16.20
N ASN A 687 -18.53 52.10 -16.72
CA ASN A 687 -17.87 53.40 -16.59
C ASN A 687 -17.74 54.13 -17.94
N PHE A 688 -18.40 53.63 -18.99
CA PHE A 688 -18.31 54.19 -20.33
C PHE A 688 -18.74 55.66 -20.36
N ASP A 689 -19.90 56.02 -19.80
CA ASP A 689 -20.44 57.39 -19.91
C ASP A 689 -19.57 58.40 -19.15
N LYS A 690 -19.01 58.00 -18.00
CA LYS A 690 -18.09 58.83 -17.21
C LYS A 690 -16.76 59.08 -17.94
N ASN A 691 -16.22 58.06 -18.61
CA ASN A 691 -14.89 58.11 -19.22
C ASN A 691 -14.90 58.44 -20.72
N LYS A 692 -16.07 58.47 -21.37
CA LYS A 692 -16.24 58.87 -22.78
C LYS A 692 -15.82 60.32 -23.00
N ASP A 693 -16.23 61.21 -22.09
CA ASP A 693 -15.87 62.62 -22.16
C ASP A 693 -14.38 62.85 -21.91
N GLU A 694 -13.75 62.09 -21.00
CA GLU A 694 -12.30 62.16 -20.79
C GLU A 694 -11.51 61.66 -22.00
N LEU A 695 -11.95 60.58 -22.66
CA LEU A 695 -11.31 60.08 -23.87
C LEU A 695 -11.42 61.09 -25.02
N LYS A 696 -12.60 61.73 -25.16
CA LYS A 696 -12.84 62.79 -26.15
C LYS A 696 -11.86 63.95 -25.93
N LYS A 697 -11.74 64.44 -24.69
CA LYS A 697 -10.77 65.48 -24.30
C LYS A 697 -9.33 65.07 -24.58
N PHE A 698 -8.91 63.89 -24.11
CA PHE A 698 -7.55 63.39 -24.33
C PHE A 698 -7.20 63.32 -25.83
N THR A 699 -8.12 62.83 -26.66
CA THR A 699 -7.92 62.68 -28.10
C THR A 699 -7.80 64.04 -28.80
N ILE A 700 -8.61 65.04 -28.41
CA ILE A 700 -8.46 66.43 -28.87
C ILE A 700 -7.05 66.93 -28.50
N ARG A 701 -6.65 66.78 -27.23
CA ARG A 701 -5.35 67.23 -26.73
C ARG A 701 -4.18 66.56 -27.46
N GLU A 702 -4.28 65.26 -27.76
CA GLU A 702 -3.24 64.51 -28.48
C GLU A 702 -3.08 65.01 -29.93
N ILE A 703 -4.20 65.22 -30.65
CA ILE A 703 -4.20 65.76 -32.01
C ILE A 703 -3.62 67.19 -32.01
N VAL A 704 -3.98 68.01 -31.01
CA VAL A 704 -3.39 69.33 -30.81
C VAL A 704 -1.88 69.23 -30.59
N ARG A 705 -1.39 68.43 -29.63
CA ARG A 705 0.07 68.28 -29.37
C ARG A 705 0.84 67.84 -30.61
N ASN A 706 0.34 66.85 -31.34
CA ASN A 706 1.01 66.32 -32.53
C ASN A 706 1.08 67.36 -33.67
N ASN A 707 0.08 68.24 -33.77
CA ASN A 707 0.07 69.31 -34.77
C ASN A 707 0.85 70.54 -34.33
N VAL A 708 0.86 70.87 -33.03
CA VAL A 708 1.70 71.94 -32.48
C VAL A 708 3.19 71.58 -32.64
N LYS A 709 3.61 70.35 -32.32
CA LYS A 709 5.00 69.88 -32.52
C LYS A 709 5.47 69.92 -33.98
N ARG A 710 4.56 69.76 -34.95
CA ARG A 710 4.88 69.83 -36.38
C ARG A 710 4.90 71.26 -36.94
N SER A 711 4.44 72.24 -36.17
CA SER A 711 4.30 73.64 -36.61
C SER A 711 5.45 74.54 -36.15
N ILE A 712 6.38 74.05 -35.33
CA ILE A 712 7.57 74.79 -34.87
C ILE A 712 8.75 74.47 -35.81
N PRO A 713 9.27 75.42 -36.61
CA PRO A 713 10.47 75.20 -37.41
C PRO A 713 11.72 75.14 -36.51
N PRO A 714 12.80 74.44 -36.90
CA PRO A 714 14.05 74.47 -36.15
C PRO A 714 14.67 75.88 -36.19
N LYS A 715 15.16 76.35 -35.03
CA LYS A 715 15.84 77.64 -34.84
C LYS A 715 16.86 77.94 -35.95
N THR A 716 16.67 79.02 -36.67
CA THR A 716 17.76 79.78 -37.29
C THR A 716 18.06 80.99 -36.40
N GLU A 717 19.29 81.06 -35.90
CA GLU A 717 19.83 82.24 -35.23
C GLU A 717 19.96 83.40 -36.24
N THR A 718 19.38 84.55 -35.91
CA THR A 718 20.02 85.84 -36.19
C THR A 718 19.68 86.87 -35.13
N ILE A 719 20.74 87.48 -34.61
CA ILE A 719 20.76 88.66 -33.76
C ILE A 719 20.29 89.87 -34.57
N SER A 720 19.36 90.66 -34.03
CA SER A 720 19.43 92.12 -33.99
C SER A 720 18.15 92.68 -33.36
N ASP A 721 18.33 93.41 -32.26
CA ASP A 721 17.33 94.16 -31.54
C ASP A 721 16.64 95.27 -32.37
N SER A 722 15.47 95.63 -31.87
CA SER A 722 14.76 96.92 -31.99
C SER A 722 13.88 97.16 -33.21
N TYR A 723 12.58 96.84 -33.11
CA TYR A 723 11.50 97.78 -33.45
C TYR A 723 10.11 97.25 -33.03
N TRP A 724 9.44 98.01 -32.16
CA TRP A 724 8.02 97.93 -31.74
C TRP A 724 7.58 96.95 -30.64
N LYS A 725 7.36 97.55 -29.46
CA LYS A 725 6.27 97.24 -28.54
C LYS A 725 4.92 97.14 -29.29
N LYS A 726 4.29 95.97 -29.26
CA LYS A 726 2.83 95.82 -29.21
C LYS A 726 2.51 94.74 -28.18
N GLN A 727 1.53 95.04 -27.33
CA GLN A 727 1.00 94.12 -26.32
C GLN A 727 0.65 92.76 -26.95
N PRO A 728 0.89 91.63 -26.26
CA PRO A 728 0.38 90.35 -26.71
C PRO A 728 -1.14 90.35 -26.56
N THR A 729 -1.85 90.63 -27.65
CA THR A 729 -3.26 90.25 -27.76
C THR A 729 -3.32 88.73 -27.83
N ASN A 730 -4.08 88.11 -26.92
CA ASN A 730 -4.45 86.70 -26.90
C ASN A 730 -4.83 86.21 -28.31
N TYR A 731 -3.86 85.66 -29.04
CA TYR A 731 -4.12 84.95 -30.29
C TYR A 731 -4.21 83.47 -29.96
N HIS A 732 -5.43 83.05 -29.65
CA HIS A 732 -5.82 81.65 -29.72
C HIS A 732 -5.45 81.14 -31.11
N LEU A 733 -4.83 79.96 -31.19
CA LEU A 733 -4.65 79.21 -32.43
C LEU A 733 -5.87 79.42 -33.34
N GLY A 734 -5.69 80.13 -34.47
CA GLY A 734 -6.79 80.76 -35.19
C GLY A 734 -7.85 79.75 -35.67
N ASN A 735 -9.03 80.23 -36.09
CA ASN A 735 -10.15 79.38 -36.52
C ASN A 735 -9.74 78.29 -37.53
N GLN A 736 -8.78 78.57 -38.42
CA GLN A 736 -8.23 77.57 -39.35
C GLN A 736 -7.52 76.40 -38.66
N PHE A 737 -6.83 76.64 -37.54
CA PHE A 737 -6.21 75.59 -36.73
C PHE A 737 -7.28 74.76 -36.00
N VAL A 738 -8.27 75.40 -35.39
CA VAL A 738 -9.41 74.71 -34.75
C VAL A 738 -10.15 73.84 -35.78
N SER A 739 -10.49 74.37 -36.95
CA SER A 739 -11.13 73.61 -38.02
C SER A 739 -10.23 72.48 -38.54
N LYS A 740 -8.91 72.65 -38.58
CA LYS A 740 -7.97 71.58 -38.94
C LYS A 740 -7.96 70.47 -37.89
N ILE A 741 -7.93 70.82 -36.60
CA ILE A 741 -8.02 69.84 -35.50
C ILE A 741 -9.36 69.12 -35.55
N GLN A 742 -10.46 69.85 -35.80
CA GLN A 742 -11.79 69.29 -35.96
C GLN A 742 -11.87 68.30 -37.13
N LEU A 743 -11.32 68.65 -38.29
CA LEU A 743 -11.26 67.75 -39.46
C LEU A 743 -10.39 66.53 -39.19
N LEU A 744 -9.25 66.69 -38.51
CA LEU A 744 -8.37 65.59 -38.13
C LEU A 744 -9.02 64.67 -37.08
N TYR A 745 -9.76 65.26 -36.15
CA TYR A 745 -10.55 64.51 -35.17
C TYR A 745 -11.65 63.73 -35.87
N LEU A 746 -12.42 64.38 -36.75
CA LEU A 746 -13.47 63.75 -37.54
C LEU A 746 -12.91 62.64 -38.45
N SER A 747 -11.76 62.85 -39.08
CA SER A 747 -11.13 61.82 -39.93
C SER A 747 -10.61 60.64 -39.14
N LYS A 748 -10.16 60.86 -37.90
CA LYS A 748 -9.58 59.81 -37.04
C LYS A 748 -10.65 59.03 -36.27
N ASN A 749 -11.74 59.68 -35.89
CA ASN A 749 -12.72 59.16 -34.93
C ASN A 749 -14.15 59.04 -35.51
N HIS A 750 -14.40 59.56 -36.72
CA HIS A 750 -15.73 59.57 -37.36
C HIS A 750 -16.84 60.27 -36.54
N GLU A 751 -16.47 61.07 -35.54
CA GLU A 751 -17.36 61.87 -34.71
C GLU A 751 -17.01 63.36 -34.81
N SER A 752 -18.02 64.23 -34.79
CA SER A 752 -17.83 65.69 -34.79
C SER A 752 -17.61 66.22 -33.38
N VAL A 753 -16.65 67.13 -33.23
CA VAL A 753 -16.40 67.91 -32.01
C VAL A 753 -16.69 69.37 -32.32
N THR A 754 -17.24 70.11 -31.37
CA THR A 754 -17.53 71.54 -31.57
C THR A 754 -16.25 72.38 -31.50
N ASP A 755 -16.26 73.53 -32.18
CA ASP A 755 -15.17 74.49 -32.10
C ASP A 755 -14.96 75.00 -30.67
N GLU A 756 -16.04 75.16 -29.89
CA GLU A 756 -15.94 75.56 -28.48
C GLU A 756 -15.21 74.52 -27.62
N GLU A 757 -15.51 73.23 -27.79
CA GLU A 757 -14.83 72.15 -27.05
C GLU A 757 -13.33 72.09 -27.39
N ILE A 758 -12.96 72.25 -28.67
CA ILE A 758 -11.56 72.27 -29.09
C ILE A 758 -10.84 73.49 -28.53
N ARG A 759 -11.46 74.68 -28.59
CA ARG A 759 -10.88 75.91 -28.02
C ARG A 759 -10.69 75.80 -26.51
N HIS A 760 -11.69 75.27 -25.81
CA HIS A 760 -11.64 75.07 -24.37
C HIS A 760 -10.47 74.16 -23.94
N GLU A 761 -10.29 73.03 -24.62
CA GLU A 761 -9.18 72.12 -24.32
C GLU A 761 -7.81 72.71 -24.70
N ILE A 762 -7.72 73.47 -25.80
CA ILE A 762 -6.50 74.22 -26.15
C ILE A 762 -6.14 75.23 -25.07
N GLU A 763 -7.11 75.99 -24.55
CA GLU A 763 -6.90 76.97 -23.48
C GLU A 763 -6.42 76.30 -22.18
N LEU A 764 -6.99 75.14 -21.84
CA LEU A 764 -6.52 74.35 -20.70
C LEU A 764 -5.08 73.86 -20.91
N MET A 765 -4.77 73.33 -22.10
CA MET A 765 -3.41 72.88 -22.42
C MET A 765 -2.38 74.02 -22.43
N ILE A 766 -2.79 75.24 -22.78
CA ILE A 766 -1.96 76.45 -22.69
C ILE A 766 -1.67 76.79 -21.22
N LYS A 767 -2.71 76.81 -20.37
CA LYS A 767 -2.58 77.05 -18.92
C LYS A 767 -1.70 75.99 -18.23
N GLU A 768 -1.77 74.75 -18.70
CA GLU A 768 -0.97 73.62 -18.21
C GLU A 768 0.47 73.60 -18.79
N GLY A 769 0.83 74.55 -19.67
CA GLY A 769 2.17 74.64 -20.27
C GLY A 769 2.46 73.56 -21.34
N HIS A 770 1.43 72.87 -21.84
CA HIS A 770 1.56 71.83 -22.87
C HIS A 770 1.53 72.36 -24.31
N VAL A 771 1.14 73.62 -24.49
CA VAL A 771 1.17 74.35 -25.76
C VAL A 771 1.89 75.69 -25.48
N PRO A 772 2.99 76.01 -26.19
CA PRO A 772 3.71 77.26 -25.98
C PRO A 772 2.83 78.46 -26.32
N THR A 773 2.91 79.52 -25.51
CA THR A 773 2.16 80.78 -25.69
C THR A 773 2.86 81.80 -26.59
N GLU A 774 4.08 81.52 -27.05
CA GLU A 774 4.88 82.43 -27.86
C GLU A 774 5.35 81.75 -29.14
N ASN A 775 5.29 82.50 -30.25
CA ASN A 775 5.85 82.13 -31.56
C ASN A 775 7.37 82.03 -31.51
#